data_AF-A0A965WRN8-F1
#
_entry.id   AF-A0A965WRN8-F1
#
_cell.length_a   1.000
_cell.length_b   1.000
_cell.length_c   1.000
_cell.angle_alpha   90.00
_cell.angle_beta   90.00
_cell.angle_gamma   90.00
#
_symmetry.space_group_name_H-M   'P 1'
#
loop_
_entity.id
_entity.type
_entity.pdbx_description
1 polymer ?
#
loop_
_entity_poly.entity_id
_entity_poly.type
_entity_poly.pdbx_seq_one_letter_code
_entity_poly.pdbx_strand_id
1 'polypeptide(L)'
;MMYNNNSLKNKKNATTYKTFFLIIAILLVVVVSLGILAGCKPKDDGDKTEVDNRIIAFGNAFVEAVGEITTEGGTIEIDNTDSALNGMKLIVPELAYNAPINFTISSYAISAHKLGAEFNPITPVIEINNGHEFSREIMKLEIPLSATNTFPMGFYYDEITGSVEAIPTLQLDDDKITLGVKHFSKIVVSDISLSVFQNLSNISGSDYDSGFTPQLDDWQYTNYGSAIAGGGHCGGQSLTMAWYYTQKHIAEGAPRLYGNFDNNDDTDTPGLWQDDNNAYRFSSVVQANANWSSQYWIDFINFSVANPDKTFQAFAYSIRQTSSPQFMAIFPDSPVTGHAIVAYKVEGNKIYVADPNYPGQTDRYVEYNPATQTFLPYSSGANAADISQNGATAYTKIVYAAKGALIDYRYIEEQYNNMVDGTIGDSEFPQTNIEIMTKYDTDQLLWEFEKCKREIKLGSSFKSSLPLDEERTIIKVTPLASNLVYSLYLEDNILPVQNPTIVNINNSLGFLVDWITGVNEYGILVEQYNDGYYDYVDFIRVRIIIQDSNPITTIIFDAAGGTEKVPVTQEAGSVLTAPTDPTKLGYDFGGWYSDYTHFNQYVFATMPYEDIALYAKWIDAELQEDIEGTYYLYTIDGRTDWGVVEYQYYDINSNGTYSEVFKAIADSNTINDSGTWSLSGDVVTFGNNNGTYQVIADGEYLKDLPGESPYFVYKRHTPLDITVSVSFDSRGGTPVNPITGKPGTSLAAPTAPTRDGYRFGGWYKSTDFSILYSFGSMPNRNITVYAKWIEASASQNVKLIYAFHSNYSYNPSIYEFEYYPGEAFPYAHLDYWTFIPSGYFFLGYFTDSACTAPLTYDVVPDHDVYIYIKLQLMTENDMLGRYYKNEEKLFSYLDYHYIEFLSGGVFKVGYKRNDPDLIVVSEGTWTSRTVNGIIVFDVDPPSTSFNFTASFYEDSVSCPNYGSGGTWYKEPFIRE
;
A
#
# COMPACT_ATOMS: atom_id res chain seq x y z
N MET A 1 -43.29 23.23 27.35
CA MET A 1 -44.68 23.31 27.88
C MET A 1 -45.26 21.90 27.89
N MET A 2 -46.01 21.54 28.96
CA MET A 2 -46.79 20.28 29.20
C MET A 2 -45.99 18.96 29.14
N TYR A 3 -45.58 18.28 30.21
CA TYR A 3 -46.24 17.76 31.42
C TYR A 3 -47.48 16.89 31.17
N ASN A 4 -47.35 15.57 31.38
CA ASN A 4 -48.44 14.73 31.86
C ASN A 4 -47.98 13.89 33.05
N ASN A 5 -48.84 13.86 34.07
CA ASN A 5 -48.61 13.45 35.45
C ASN A 5 -49.35 12.14 35.76
N ASN A 6 -48.82 11.40 36.75
CA ASN A 6 -49.47 10.49 37.73
C ASN A 6 -48.71 9.15 37.78
N SER A 7 -48.27 8.60 38.90
CA SER A 7 -48.45 8.85 40.34
C SER A 7 -47.33 8.04 41.05
N LEU A 8 -46.72 8.41 42.18
CA LEU A 8 -47.26 8.40 43.54
C LEU A 8 -46.17 8.92 44.51
N LYS A 9 -46.65 9.54 45.58
CA LYS A 9 -45.92 10.20 46.67
C LYS A 9 -45.00 9.25 47.44
N ASN A 10 -43.78 9.71 47.72
CA ASN A 10 -43.20 9.61 49.08
C ASN A 10 -42.17 10.71 49.35
N LYS A 11 -42.68 11.87 49.80
CA LYS A 11 -41.90 12.94 50.43
C LYS A 11 -41.44 12.47 51.81
N LYS A 12 -40.25 11.89 51.91
CA LYS A 12 -39.48 11.87 53.18
C LYS A 12 -37.96 11.81 53.05
N ASN A 13 -37.38 11.71 51.85
CA ASN A 13 -35.92 11.58 51.70
C ASN A 13 -35.19 12.75 50.99
N ALA A 14 -35.91 13.75 50.45
CA ALA A 14 -35.29 14.79 49.62
C ALA A 14 -34.38 15.78 50.37
N THR A 15 -34.50 15.90 51.70
CA THR A 15 -33.67 16.80 52.50
C THR A 15 -32.34 16.14 52.90
N THR A 16 -32.30 14.82 53.03
CA THR A 16 -31.10 14.06 53.41
C THR A 16 -30.09 13.95 52.26
N TYR A 17 -30.57 13.84 51.02
CA TYR A 17 -29.69 13.76 49.84
C TYR A 17 -29.03 15.11 49.46
N LYS A 18 -29.70 16.25 49.70
CA LYS A 18 -29.10 17.57 49.44
C LYS A 18 -28.00 17.93 50.42
N THR A 19 -28.11 17.52 51.68
CA THR A 19 -27.04 17.72 52.68
C THR A 19 -25.87 16.78 52.44
N PHE A 20 -26.12 15.56 51.94
CA PHE A 20 -25.06 14.58 51.63
C PHE A 20 -24.22 14.99 50.41
N PHE A 21 -24.84 15.50 49.33
CA PHE A 21 -24.10 15.99 48.16
C PHE A 21 -23.32 17.29 48.42
N LEU A 22 -23.83 18.18 49.28
CA LEU A 22 -23.11 19.40 49.65
C LEU A 22 -21.87 19.09 50.53
N ILE A 23 -21.95 18.07 51.39
CA ILE A 23 -20.81 17.62 52.20
C ILE A 23 -19.73 16.94 51.34
N ILE A 24 -20.12 16.15 50.32
CA ILE A 24 -19.16 15.54 49.38
C ILE A 24 -18.49 16.60 48.50
N ALA A 25 -19.24 17.60 48.03
CA ALA A 25 -18.67 18.71 47.24
C ALA A 25 -17.68 19.56 48.06
N ILE A 26 -17.97 19.80 49.35
CA ILE A 26 -17.07 20.54 50.25
C ILE A 26 -15.83 19.69 50.61
N LEU A 27 -15.97 18.37 50.78
CA LEU A 27 -14.83 17.47 51.00
C LEU A 27 -13.91 17.34 49.77
N LEU A 28 -14.46 17.33 48.55
CA LEU A 28 -13.66 17.32 47.32
C LEU A 28 -12.88 18.63 47.14
N VAL A 29 -13.49 19.78 47.44
CA VAL A 29 -12.79 21.09 47.38
C VAL A 29 -11.70 21.18 48.45
N VAL A 30 -11.90 20.62 49.65
CA VAL A 30 -10.90 20.61 50.73
C VAL A 30 -9.75 19.63 50.45
N VAL A 31 -9.99 18.50 49.79
CA VAL A 31 -8.92 17.56 49.39
C VAL A 31 -8.07 18.11 48.24
N VAL A 32 -8.67 18.85 47.30
CA VAL A 32 -7.92 19.57 46.25
C VAL A 32 -7.17 20.79 46.82
N SER A 33 -7.66 21.40 47.89
CA SER A 33 -7.01 22.56 48.54
C SER A 33 -5.92 22.17 49.56
N LEU A 34 -5.90 20.93 50.06
CA LEU A 34 -4.87 20.42 50.99
C LEU A 34 -3.67 19.73 50.30
N GLY A 35 -3.73 19.53 48.98
CA GLY A 35 -2.60 19.08 48.17
C GLY A 35 -1.59 20.18 47.79
N ILE A 36 -1.88 21.46 48.08
CA ILE A 36 -1.08 22.62 47.65
C ILE A 36 -0.20 23.20 48.79
N LEU A 37 -0.27 22.66 50.01
CA LEU A 37 0.50 23.18 51.16
C LEU A 37 1.21 22.07 51.95
N ALA A 38 2.14 21.39 51.29
CA ALA A 38 3.23 20.68 51.98
C ALA A 38 4.51 20.84 51.15
N GLY A 39 5.26 21.91 51.45
CA GLY A 39 6.58 22.12 50.89
C GLY A 39 7.52 20.99 51.32
N CYS A 40 7.81 20.09 50.39
CA CYS A 40 9.11 19.43 50.33
C CYS A 40 9.96 20.23 49.35
N LYS A 41 11.05 20.80 49.84
CA LYS A 41 12.13 21.33 48.99
C LYS A 41 12.46 20.28 47.92
N PRO A 42 12.65 20.66 46.65
CA PRO A 42 13.31 19.77 45.72
C PRO A 42 14.66 19.41 46.35
N LYS A 43 14.97 18.12 46.41
CA LYS A 43 16.37 17.74 46.44
C LYS A 43 17.00 18.39 45.20
N ASP A 44 18.12 19.08 45.39
CA ASP A 44 19.08 19.32 44.32
C ASP A 44 19.56 17.94 43.83
N ASP A 45 18.74 17.32 42.98
CA ASP A 45 19.18 16.29 42.07
C ASP A 45 19.75 17.08 40.90
N GLY A 46 21.06 17.34 40.96
CA GLY A 46 21.77 18.16 40.00
C GLY A 46 21.41 17.80 38.57
N ASP A 47 21.00 18.82 37.82
CA ASP A 47 21.02 18.96 36.37
C ASP A 47 21.21 17.63 35.60
N LYS A 48 20.10 16.90 35.45
CA LYS A 48 19.91 16.00 34.33
C LYS A 48 18.79 16.57 33.50
N THR A 49 19.12 17.52 32.64
CA THR A 49 18.30 17.82 31.47
C THR A 49 18.11 16.51 30.70
N GLU A 50 16.91 15.94 30.75
CA GLU A 50 16.51 14.98 29.72
C GLU A 50 16.61 15.73 28.39
N VAL A 51 17.55 15.30 27.54
CA VAL A 51 17.69 15.86 26.20
C VAL A 51 16.49 15.39 25.40
N ASP A 52 15.55 16.31 25.16
CA ASP A 52 14.45 16.07 24.25
C ASP A 52 15.00 15.85 22.84
N ASN A 53 14.99 14.59 22.41
CA ASN A 53 15.61 14.17 21.15
C ASN A 53 14.73 14.42 19.92
N ARG A 54 13.50 14.90 20.09
CA ARG A 54 12.55 15.20 18.99
C ARG A 54 13.16 16.17 17.97
N ILE A 55 12.69 16.09 16.72
CA ILE A 55 13.08 17.04 15.66
C ILE A 55 12.56 18.44 15.98
N ILE A 56 11.35 18.54 16.54
CA ILE A 56 10.84 19.74 17.18
C ILE A 56 10.63 19.44 18.66
N ALA A 57 11.44 20.05 19.52
CA ALA A 57 11.38 19.90 20.96
C ALA A 57 10.41 20.92 21.56
N PHE A 58 9.41 20.48 22.31
CA PHE A 58 8.39 21.36 22.88
C PHE A 58 7.92 20.93 24.28
N GLY A 59 7.46 21.91 25.06
CA GLY A 59 7.08 21.73 26.46
C GLY A 59 5.73 21.05 26.67
N ASN A 60 5.09 21.37 27.79
CA ASN A 60 3.76 20.85 28.13
C ASN A 60 2.65 21.50 27.28
N ALA A 61 1.58 20.75 27.05
CA ALA A 61 0.38 21.23 26.38
C ALA A 61 -0.30 22.34 27.18
N PHE A 62 -0.79 23.36 26.47
CA PHE A 62 -1.72 24.36 26.97
C PHE A 62 -3.02 24.28 26.17
N VAL A 63 -4.16 24.05 26.84
CA VAL A 63 -5.47 23.95 26.17
C VAL A 63 -5.95 25.36 25.83
N GLU A 64 -6.08 25.63 24.53
CA GLU A 64 -6.46 26.94 24.00
C GLU A 64 -7.98 27.08 23.87
N ALA A 65 -8.65 26.04 23.37
CA ALA A 65 -10.10 26.03 23.18
C ALA A 65 -10.67 24.61 23.18
N VAL A 66 -11.93 24.48 23.58
CA VAL A 66 -12.74 23.26 23.46
C VAL A 66 -14.09 23.64 22.88
N GLY A 67 -14.59 22.88 21.91
CA GLY A 67 -15.88 23.15 21.29
C GLY A 67 -16.48 21.90 20.64
N GLU A 68 -17.80 21.83 20.64
CA GLU A 68 -18.56 20.83 19.88
C GLU A 68 -19.06 21.46 18.59
N ILE A 69 -18.87 20.77 17.47
CA ILE A 69 -19.41 21.16 16.16
C ILE A 69 -20.41 20.11 15.71
N THR A 70 -21.61 20.54 15.32
CA THR A 70 -22.68 19.66 14.84
C THR A 70 -22.50 19.35 13.35
N THR A 71 -23.41 18.53 12.79
CA THR A 71 -23.44 18.24 11.35
C THR A 71 -23.73 19.47 10.48
N GLU A 72 -24.25 20.55 11.07
CA GLU A 72 -24.51 21.82 10.38
C GLU A 72 -23.23 22.66 10.15
N GLY A 73 -22.08 22.19 10.66
CA GLY A 73 -20.83 22.94 10.65
C GLY A 73 -20.76 23.97 11.78
N GLY A 74 -19.69 24.77 11.80
CA GLY A 74 -19.47 25.82 12.78
C GLY A 74 -18.03 26.29 12.87
N THR A 75 -17.75 27.17 13.84
CA THR A 75 -16.42 27.75 14.04
C THR A 75 -16.02 27.68 15.51
N ILE A 76 -14.77 27.29 15.76
CA ILE A 76 -14.10 27.43 17.06
C ILE A 76 -13.07 28.54 16.92
N GLU A 77 -13.16 29.56 17.75
CA GLU A 77 -12.24 30.71 17.80
C GLU A 77 -11.51 30.72 19.14
N ILE A 78 -10.19 30.96 19.10
CA ILE A 78 -9.38 31.16 20.30
C ILE A 78 -9.47 32.65 20.68
N ASP A 79 -10.20 32.93 21.77
CA ASP A 79 -10.32 34.28 22.36
C ASP A 79 -9.55 34.34 23.69
N ASN A 80 -8.22 34.37 23.58
CA ASN A 80 -7.30 34.43 24.71
C ASN A 80 -6.13 35.35 24.37
N THR A 81 -6.18 36.60 24.82
CA THR A 81 -5.16 37.62 24.51
C THR A 81 -3.75 37.29 25.01
N ASP A 82 -3.61 36.36 25.95
CA ASP A 82 -2.31 35.90 26.45
C ASP A 82 -1.74 34.75 25.61
N SER A 83 -2.52 34.20 24.68
CA SER A 83 -2.12 33.13 23.76
C SER A 83 -1.44 33.69 22.51
N ALA A 84 -0.39 33.01 22.05
CA ALA A 84 0.21 33.26 20.74
C ALA A 84 -0.74 32.92 19.57
N LEU A 85 -1.81 32.17 19.83
CA LEU A 85 -2.82 31.77 18.85
C LEU A 85 -4.11 32.60 18.97
N ASN A 86 -4.10 33.71 19.71
CA ASN A 86 -5.27 34.58 19.86
C ASN A 86 -5.83 35.03 18.51
N GLY A 87 -7.11 34.75 18.26
CA GLY A 87 -7.80 35.04 16.99
C GLY A 87 -7.74 33.92 15.96
N MET A 88 -7.06 32.81 16.24
CA MET A 88 -7.06 31.62 15.39
C MET A 88 -8.46 30.99 15.33
N LYS A 89 -8.84 30.54 14.13
CA LYS A 89 -10.16 29.94 13.86
C LYS A 89 -10.03 28.58 13.18
N LEU A 90 -10.72 27.60 13.74
CA LEU A 90 -11.07 26.37 13.04
C LEU A 90 -12.50 26.51 12.51
N ILE A 91 -12.64 26.55 11.18
CA ILE A 91 -13.93 26.65 10.49
C ILE A 91 -14.24 25.29 9.89
N VAL A 92 -15.32 24.67 10.35
CA VAL A 92 -15.80 23.36 9.91
C VAL A 92 -17.06 23.56 9.07
N PRO A 93 -17.07 23.18 7.78
CA PRO A 93 -18.25 23.35 6.94
C PRO A 93 -19.37 22.36 7.30
N GLU A 94 -20.56 22.62 6.78
CA GLU A 94 -21.70 21.70 6.84
C GLU A 94 -21.31 20.32 6.26
N LEU A 95 -21.83 19.24 6.84
CA LEU A 95 -21.60 17.86 6.39
C LEU A 95 -20.14 17.38 6.42
N ALA A 96 -19.22 18.16 7.00
CA ALA A 96 -17.86 17.73 7.31
C ALA A 96 -17.83 16.40 8.07
N TYR A 97 -18.79 16.21 8.98
CA TYR A 97 -18.99 15.00 9.77
C TYR A 97 -20.47 14.59 9.80
N ASN A 98 -20.73 13.29 9.97
CA ASN A 98 -22.09 12.72 10.03
C ASN A 98 -22.72 12.76 11.42
N ALA A 99 -21.94 13.16 12.42
CA ALA A 99 -22.36 13.26 13.82
C ALA A 99 -21.60 14.44 14.46
N PRO A 100 -22.11 14.98 15.58
CA PRO A 100 -21.38 15.99 16.33
C PRO A 100 -19.99 15.51 16.76
N ILE A 101 -18.99 16.38 16.62
CA ILE A 101 -17.59 16.11 16.99
C ILE A 101 -17.13 17.12 18.03
N ASN A 102 -16.48 16.62 19.07
CA ASN A 102 -15.80 17.43 20.08
C ASN A 102 -14.36 17.69 19.66
N PHE A 103 -13.98 18.96 19.63
CA PHE A 103 -12.63 19.42 19.33
C PHE A 103 -11.96 19.93 20.59
N THR A 104 -10.69 19.57 20.77
CA THR A 104 -9.78 20.21 21.73
C THR A 104 -8.60 20.77 20.96
N ILE A 105 -8.39 22.08 21.04
CA ILE A 105 -7.23 22.77 20.45
C ILE A 105 -6.24 23.05 21.57
N SER A 106 -5.01 22.57 21.41
CA SER A 106 -3.91 22.77 22.35
C SER A 106 -2.69 23.34 21.65
N SER A 107 -1.85 24.06 22.38
CA SER A 107 -0.57 24.57 21.91
C SER A 107 0.59 24.06 22.76
N TYR A 108 1.76 23.96 22.14
CA TYR A 108 3.00 23.57 22.79
C TYR A 108 4.11 24.56 22.44
N ALA A 109 4.70 25.19 23.46
CA ALA A 109 5.83 26.09 23.26
C ALA A 109 7.05 25.33 22.73
N ILE A 110 7.57 25.78 21.58
CA ILE A 110 8.78 25.23 20.96
C ILE A 110 10.00 25.74 21.73
N SER A 111 10.88 24.81 22.11
CA SER A 111 12.12 25.08 22.84
C SER A 111 13.36 24.99 21.95
N ALA A 112 13.35 24.08 20.96
CA ALA A 112 14.40 23.91 19.96
C ALA A 112 13.87 23.11 18.76
N HIS A 113 14.56 23.15 17.62
CA HIS A 113 14.32 22.26 16.49
C HIS A 113 15.61 21.93 15.74
N LYS A 114 15.56 20.88 14.90
CA LYS A 114 16.69 20.39 14.08
C LYS A 114 16.49 20.57 12.56
N LEU A 115 15.46 21.30 12.16
CA LEU A 115 15.04 21.54 10.75
C LEU A 115 15.87 22.61 10.00
N GLY A 116 17.09 22.90 10.46
CA GLY A 116 17.98 23.88 9.84
C GLY A 116 17.58 25.35 10.10
N ALA A 117 18.47 26.28 9.72
CA ALA A 117 18.37 27.69 10.06
C ALA A 117 17.28 28.47 9.30
N GLU A 118 16.73 27.90 8.24
CA GLU A 118 15.67 28.51 7.41
C GLU A 118 14.26 28.04 7.78
N PHE A 119 14.15 27.13 8.75
CA PHE A 119 12.90 26.83 9.43
C PHE A 119 12.78 27.75 10.65
N ASN A 120 11.91 28.75 10.57
CA ASN A 120 11.65 29.67 11.67
C ASN A 120 10.18 29.52 12.12
N PRO A 121 9.91 28.73 13.17
CA PRO A 121 8.55 28.57 13.69
C PRO A 121 8.00 29.92 14.17
N ILE A 122 6.87 30.33 13.62
CA ILE A 122 6.16 31.56 14.00
C ILE A 122 4.89 31.29 14.80
N THR A 123 4.56 30.01 14.98
CA THR A 123 3.53 29.55 15.91
C THR A 123 4.14 28.55 16.90
N PRO A 124 3.53 28.34 18.09
CA PRO A 124 3.72 27.09 18.82
C PRO A 124 3.31 25.88 17.96
N VAL A 125 3.65 24.67 18.40
CA VAL A 125 3.03 23.47 17.82
C VAL A 125 1.57 23.46 18.22
N ILE A 126 0.68 23.35 17.25
CA ILE A 126 -0.77 23.33 17.37
C ILE A 126 -1.22 21.88 17.29
N GLU A 127 -1.98 21.40 18.25
CA GLU A 127 -2.63 20.10 18.21
C GLU A 127 -4.14 20.28 18.25
N ILE A 128 -4.84 19.69 17.28
CA ILE A 128 -6.29 19.71 17.19
C ILE A 128 -6.76 18.26 17.30
N ASN A 129 -7.34 17.90 18.43
CA ASN A 129 -7.87 16.57 18.66
C ASN A 129 -9.37 16.55 18.37
N ASN A 130 -9.77 15.73 17.41
CA ASN A 130 -11.15 15.45 17.03
C ASN A 130 -11.50 13.95 17.11
N GLY A 131 -10.69 13.16 17.81
CA GLY A 131 -10.81 11.70 17.82
C GLY A 131 -10.18 10.98 16.62
N HIS A 132 -9.34 11.66 15.82
CA HIS A 132 -8.71 11.14 14.60
C HIS A 132 -9.68 10.86 13.44
N GLU A 133 -10.88 11.47 13.49
CA GLU A 133 -11.86 11.38 12.41
C GLU A 133 -11.42 12.20 11.19
N PHE A 134 -11.68 11.69 9.99
CA PHE A 134 -11.45 12.41 8.75
C PHE A 134 -12.69 13.21 8.38
N SER A 135 -12.51 14.49 8.09
CA SER A 135 -13.55 15.34 7.57
C SER A 135 -13.83 15.00 6.10
N ARG A 136 -15.11 14.90 5.75
CA ARG A 136 -15.58 14.69 4.37
C ARG A 136 -15.30 15.91 3.50
N GLU A 137 -15.57 17.07 4.08
CA GLU A 137 -15.31 18.39 3.53
C GLU A 137 -14.01 18.98 4.10
N ILE A 138 -13.52 20.08 3.54
CA ILE A 138 -12.33 20.74 4.09
C ILE A 138 -12.67 21.74 5.15
N MET A 139 -11.94 21.62 6.25
CA MET A 139 -11.93 22.59 7.30
C MET A 139 -10.87 23.65 6.98
N LYS A 140 -11.18 24.89 7.32
CA LYS A 140 -10.24 26.00 7.17
C LYS A 140 -9.63 26.32 8.51
N LEU A 141 -8.31 26.41 8.54
CA LEU A 141 -7.56 26.85 9.70
C LEU A 141 -7.01 28.25 9.42
N GLU A 142 -7.66 29.27 9.97
CA GLU A 142 -7.18 30.65 9.89
C GLU A 142 -6.25 30.90 11.08
N ILE A 143 -4.98 31.20 10.81
CA ILE A 143 -3.95 31.44 11.81
C ILE A 143 -3.46 32.88 11.65
N PRO A 144 -3.62 33.72 12.69
CA PRO A 144 -3.07 35.08 12.71
C PRO A 144 -1.55 35.07 12.57
N LEU A 145 -1.05 36.01 11.79
CA LEU A 145 0.37 36.24 11.57
C LEU A 145 0.77 37.61 12.09
N SER A 146 2.02 37.72 12.52
CA SER A 146 2.66 39.02 12.71
C SER A 146 3.27 39.48 11.38
N ALA A 147 3.15 40.77 11.05
CA ALA A 147 3.72 41.31 9.82
C ALA A 147 5.25 41.07 9.77
N THR A 148 5.70 40.31 8.77
CA THR A 148 7.09 39.90 8.58
C THR A 148 7.48 40.01 7.10
N ASN A 149 8.79 40.16 6.83
CA ASN A 149 9.33 40.16 5.46
C ASN A 149 9.74 38.73 5.05
N THR A 150 8.82 37.78 5.25
CA THR A 150 9.06 36.34 5.14
C THR A 150 7.90 35.68 4.38
N PHE A 151 8.11 34.46 3.90
CA PHE A 151 7.07 33.60 3.33
C PHE A 151 6.65 32.54 4.36
N PRO A 152 5.41 32.59 4.89
CA PRO A 152 4.92 31.61 5.85
C PRO A 152 4.31 30.38 5.15
N MET A 153 4.49 29.21 5.75
CA MET A 153 3.91 27.96 5.31
C MET A 153 3.55 27.07 6.51
N GLY A 154 2.40 26.40 6.45
CA GLY A 154 2.00 25.41 7.44
C GLY A 154 2.66 24.07 7.18
N PHE A 155 2.97 23.33 8.24
CA PHE A 155 3.48 21.97 8.15
C PHE A 155 2.77 21.07 9.17
N TYR A 156 2.35 19.88 8.75
CA TYR A 156 2.12 18.77 9.65
C TYR A 156 3.47 18.30 10.19
N TYR A 157 3.49 17.88 11.45
CA TYR A 157 4.63 17.30 12.13
C TYR A 157 4.22 15.97 12.76
N ASP A 158 4.90 14.90 12.38
CA ASP A 158 4.78 13.61 13.04
C ASP A 158 5.86 13.49 14.11
N GLU A 159 5.43 13.37 15.37
CA GLU A 159 6.35 13.30 16.50
C GLU A 159 7.10 11.97 16.61
N ILE A 160 6.55 10.89 16.02
CA ILE A 160 7.10 9.54 16.08
C ILE A 160 8.24 9.42 15.07
N THR A 161 7.98 9.83 13.83
CA THR A 161 8.96 9.76 12.74
C THR A 161 9.87 10.99 12.69
N GLY A 162 9.41 12.11 13.25
CA GLY A 162 10.06 13.42 13.11
C GLY A 162 9.80 14.09 11.77
N SER A 163 9.06 13.43 10.86
CA SER A 163 8.78 13.93 9.51
C SER A 163 7.87 15.16 9.54
N VAL A 164 8.09 16.05 8.57
CA VAL A 164 7.20 17.17 8.29
C VAL A 164 6.60 17.04 6.91
N GLU A 165 5.35 17.47 6.77
CA GLU A 165 4.66 17.56 5.47
C GLU A 165 4.04 18.94 5.34
N ALA A 166 4.27 19.58 4.19
CA ALA A 166 3.70 20.89 3.93
C ALA A 166 2.16 20.84 3.85
N ILE A 167 1.53 21.84 4.45
CA ILE A 167 0.09 22.08 4.39
C ILE A 167 -0.17 23.16 3.34
N PRO A 168 -1.10 22.93 2.41
CA PRO A 168 -1.35 23.85 1.33
C PRO A 168 -2.15 25.08 1.79
N THR A 169 -1.72 26.22 1.29
CA THR A 169 -2.30 27.53 1.59
C THR A 169 -3.51 27.80 0.70
N LEU A 170 -4.65 28.13 1.31
CA LEU A 170 -5.87 28.54 0.61
C LEU A 170 -5.93 30.06 0.43
N GLN A 171 -5.38 30.81 1.39
CA GLN A 171 -5.31 32.26 1.35
C GLN A 171 -4.12 32.74 2.20
N LEU A 172 -3.44 33.79 1.74
CA LEU A 172 -2.37 34.46 2.48
C LEU A 172 -2.58 35.98 2.40
N ASP A 173 -2.95 36.55 3.54
CA ASP A 173 -3.10 37.99 3.77
C ASP A 173 -1.91 38.50 4.61
N ASP A 174 -1.79 39.81 4.80
CA ASP A 174 -0.67 40.43 5.54
C ASP A 174 -0.64 40.05 7.04
N ASP A 175 -1.79 39.68 7.61
CA ASP A 175 -1.98 39.42 9.04
C ASP A 175 -2.55 38.02 9.33
N LYS A 176 -2.74 37.17 8.32
CA LYS A 176 -3.19 35.78 8.52
C LYS A 176 -2.84 34.84 7.37
N ILE A 177 -2.69 33.57 7.69
CA ILE A 177 -2.65 32.45 6.73
C ILE A 177 -3.89 31.58 6.92
N THR A 178 -4.49 31.14 5.82
CA THR A 178 -5.58 30.17 5.83
C THR A 178 -5.09 28.86 5.23
N LEU A 179 -5.09 27.80 6.02
CA LEU A 179 -4.68 26.46 5.62
C LEU A 179 -5.90 25.57 5.39
N GLY A 180 -5.82 24.68 4.41
CA GLY A 180 -6.84 23.66 4.14
C GLY A 180 -6.48 22.33 4.80
N VAL A 181 -7.36 21.78 5.63
CA VAL A 181 -7.11 20.54 6.37
C VAL A 181 -8.33 19.60 6.35
N LYS A 182 -8.09 18.29 6.18
CA LYS A 182 -9.13 17.22 6.25
C LYS A 182 -9.00 16.33 7.47
N HIS A 183 -7.80 16.26 8.03
CA HIS A 183 -7.47 15.56 9.25
C HIS A 183 -6.47 16.41 10.02
N PHE A 184 -6.20 16.04 11.26
CA PHE A 184 -5.24 16.75 12.10
C PHE A 184 -4.09 15.83 12.47
N SER A 185 -2.89 16.36 12.30
CA SER A 185 -1.71 15.99 13.08
C SER A 185 -1.30 17.20 13.92
N LYS A 186 -0.13 17.14 14.58
CA LYS A 186 0.50 18.34 15.11
C LYS A 186 0.84 19.26 13.94
N ILE A 187 0.54 20.55 14.06
CA ILE A 187 0.72 21.56 13.01
C ILE A 187 1.68 22.62 13.53
N VAL A 188 2.56 23.12 12.66
CA VAL A 188 3.41 24.28 12.95
C VAL A 188 3.43 25.18 11.73
N VAL A 189 3.29 26.49 11.92
CA VAL A 189 3.55 27.46 10.86
C VAL A 189 4.98 27.95 11.03
N SER A 190 5.75 27.82 9.98
CA SER A 190 7.12 28.32 9.89
C SER A 190 7.24 29.27 8.73
N ASP A 191 8.15 30.23 8.83
CA ASP A 191 8.48 31.13 7.74
C ASP A 191 9.94 31.01 7.28
N ILE A 192 10.18 31.53 6.07
CA ILE A 192 11.49 31.63 5.45
C ILE A 192 11.70 33.03 4.89
N SER A 193 12.91 33.57 5.02
CA SER A 193 13.23 34.92 4.55
C SER A 193 12.99 35.10 3.06
N LEU A 194 12.27 36.15 2.65
CA LEU A 194 12.07 36.48 1.24
C LEU A 194 13.39 36.75 0.49
N SER A 195 14.48 37.08 1.21
CA SER A 195 15.81 37.27 0.61
C SER A 195 16.36 35.99 -0.02
N VAL A 196 15.93 34.81 0.43
CA VAL A 196 16.30 33.52 -0.17
C VAL A 196 15.83 33.47 -1.62
N PHE A 197 14.59 33.91 -1.87
CA PHE A 197 14.00 33.92 -3.22
C PHE A 197 14.44 35.11 -4.08
N GLN A 198 14.93 36.19 -3.46
CA GLN A 198 15.49 37.34 -4.19
C GLN A 198 16.88 37.04 -4.76
N ASN A 199 17.68 36.21 -4.08
CA ASN A 199 18.96 35.73 -4.58
C ASN A 199 18.87 34.23 -4.89
N LEU A 200 18.39 33.92 -6.10
CA LEU A 200 18.16 32.54 -6.56
C LEU A 200 19.39 31.63 -6.50
N SER A 201 20.61 32.18 -6.44
CA SER A 201 21.82 31.36 -6.20
C SER A 201 21.79 30.62 -4.84
N ASN A 202 20.98 31.09 -3.90
CA ASN A 202 20.74 30.44 -2.61
C ASN A 202 19.86 29.19 -2.73
N ILE A 203 19.15 29.01 -3.85
CA ILE A 203 18.27 27.86 -4.11
C ILE A 203 19.07 26.86 -4.95
N SER A 204 19.93 26.09 -4.30
CA SER A 204 20.75 25.07 -4.98
C SER A 204 21.25 24.01 -3.99
N GLY A 205 21.76 22.91 -4.54
CA GLY A 205 22.33 21.80 -3.75
C GLY A 205 21.28 20.81 -3.24
N SER A 206 21.74 19.87 -2.43
CA SER A 206 20.95 18.75 -1.91
C SER A 206 19.75 19.18 -1.06
N ASP A 207 19.81 20.34 -0.43
CA ASP A 207 18.70 20.82 0.40
C ASP A 207 17.45 21.15 -0.43
N TYR A 208 17.58 21.43 -1.73
CA TYR A 208 16.43 21.72 -2.61
C TYR A 208 16.17 20.57 -3.58
N ASP A 209 16.69 19.39 -3.27
CA ASP A 209 16.49 18.16 -4.00
C ASP A 209 15.81 17.14 -3.08
N SER A 210 14.72 16.55 -3.54
CA SER A 210 14.05 15.50 -2.78
C SER A 210 14.79 14.16 -2.83
N GLY A 211 15.74 13.99 -3.75
CA GLY A 211 16.40 12.71 -4.04
C GLY A 211 15.60 11.82 -5.01
N PHE A 212 14.36 12.17 -5.33
CA PHE A 212 13.58 11.50 -6.37
C PHE A 212 14.25 11.70 -7.73
N THR A 213 14.52 10.61 -8.43
CA THR A 213 15.30 10.58 -9.66
C THR A 213 14.50 9.91 -10.79
N PRO A 214 14.11 10.64 -11.85
CA PRO A 214 13.52 10.00 -13.04
C PRO A 214 14.45 8.93 -13.63
N GLN A 215 13.88 7.87 -14.21
CA GLN A 215 14.50 6.58 -14.57
C GLN A 215 14.78 5.63 -13.41
N LEU A 216 14.55 6.07 -12.17
CA LEU A 216 14.69 5.21 -11.00
C LEU A 216 13.40 5.22 -10.18
N ASP A 217 12.79 6.38 -9.98
CA ASP A 217 11.67 6.56 -9.05
C ASP A 217 10.33 6.85 -9.74
N ASP A 218 10.30 7.01 -11.06
CA ASP A 218 9.08 7.14 -11.85
C ASP A 218 8.60 5.80 -12.40
N TRP A 219 7.30 5.73 -12.71
CA TRP A 219 6.75 4.61 -13.47
C TRP A 219 7.37 4.58 -14.87
N GLN A 220 7.70 3.39 -15.36
CA GLN A 220 8.31 3.20 -16.69
C GLN A 220 7.33 3.39 -17.85
N TYR A 221 6.03 3.22 -17.60
CA TYR A 221 4.98 3.34 -18.60
C TYR A 221 4.52 4.78 -18.81
N THR A 222 4.10 5.06 -20.05
CA THR A 222 3.65 6.39 -20.46
C THR A 222 2.16 6.57 -20.20
N ASN A 223 1.75 7.77 -19.78
CA ASN A 223 0.36 8.16 -19.58
C ASN A 223 -0.42 8.17 -20.91
N TYR A 224 -1.08 7.07 -21.24
CA TYR A 224 -2.04 6.98 -22.35
C TYR A 224 -3.50 7.07 -21.89
N GLY A 225 -3.76 6.89 -20.59
CA GLY A 225 -5.12 6.78 -20.05
C GLY A 225 -5.63 5.33 -20.08
N SER A 226 -6.86 5.14 -19.62
CA SER A 226 -7.49 3.83 -19.49
C SER A 226 -9.01 3.94 -19.55
N ALA A 227 -9.72 2.81 -19.61
CA ALA A 227 -11.19 2.82 -19.75
C ALA A 227 -11.92 3.52 -18.59
N ILE A 228 -11.29 3.60 -17.41
CA ILE A 228 -11.82 4.33 -16.24
C ILE A 228 -11.19 5.73 -16.09
N ALA A 229 -10.19 6.06 -16.91
CA ALA A 229 -9.45 7.32 -16.89
C ALA A 229 -9.04 7.76 -18.32
N GLY A 230 -10.01 7.86 -19.24
CA GLY A 230 -9.76 8.04 -20.68
C GLY A 230 -9.10 9.37 -21.06
N GLY A 231 -9.17 10.39 -20.20
CA GLY A 231 -8.44 11.66 -20.40
C GLY A 231 -6.93 11.57 -20.12
N GLY A 232 -6.46 10.42 -19.63
CA GLY A 232 -5.17 10.27 -18.98
C GLY A 232 -5.33 9.96 -17.49
N HIS A 233 -4.31 9.32 -16.93
CA HIS A 233 -4.20 8.93 -15.53
C HIS A 233 -2.99 9.59 -14.84
N CYS A 234 -2.54 10.73 -15.36
CA CYS A 234 -1.37 11.47 -14.90
C CYS A 234 -1.42 11.88 -13.42
N GLY A 235 -2.60 12.20 -12.89
CA GLY A 235 -2.79 12.53 -11.48
C GLY A 235 -2.56 11.31 -10.59
N GLY A 236 -3.18 10.18 -10.93
CA GLY A 236 -2.95 8.91 -10.25
C GLY A 236 -1.51 8.42 -10.38
N GLN A 237 -0.91 8.53 -11.57
CA GLN A 237 0.50 8.20 -11.79
C GLN A 237 1.43 9.11 -10.95
N SER A 238 1.19 10.42 -10.90
CA SER A 238 1.99 11.36 -10.09
C SER A 238 1.84 11.15 -8.59
N LEU A 239 0.61 10.89 -8.12
CA LEU A 239 0.33 10.61 -6.71
C LEU A 239 1.00 9.31 -6.27
N THR A 240 0.90 8.25 -7.05
CA THR A 240 1.49 6.95 -6.73
C THR A 240 3.02 6.97 -6.79
N MET A 241 3.64 7.69 -7.74
CA MET A 241 5.10 7.88 -7.76
C MET A 241 5.60 8.61 -6.50
N ALA A 242 4.98 9.74 -6.15
CA ALA A 242 5.38 10.51 -4.98
C ALA A 242 5.11 9.76 -3.66
N TRP A 243 4.01 9.02 -3.59
CA TRP A 243 3.68 8.16 -2.46
C TRP A 243 4.66 7.00 -2.33
N TYR A 244 4.91 6.24 -3.40
CA TYR A 244 5.80 5.07 -3.36
C TYR A 244 7.21 5.49 -2.97
N TYR A 245 7.73 6.57 -3.55
CA TYR A 245 9.03 7.11 -3.18
C TYR A 245 9.11 7.40 -1.67
N THR A 246 8.14 8.12 -1.12
CA THR A 246 8.20 8.54 0.29
C THR A 246 7.89 7.41 1.27
N GLN A 247 6.86 6.60 1.00
CA GLN A 247 6.38 5.58 1.93
C GLN A 247 7.11 4.26 1.75
N LYS A 248 7.28 3.78 0.50
CA LYS A 248 7.89 2.47 0.24
C LYS A 248 9.41 2.56 0.15
N HIS A 249 9.94 3.42 -0.72
CA HIS A 249 11.39 3.48 -0.91
C HIS A 249 12.10 4.10 0.31
N ILE A 250 11.72 5.30 0.72
CA ILE A 250 12.41 6.02 1.80
C ILE A 250 12.07 5.46 3.19
N ALA A 251 10.78 5.29 3.53
CA ALA A 251 10.41 4.88 4.88
C ALA A 251 10.56 3.36 5.12
N GLU A 252 10.23 2.51 4.14
CA GLU A 252 10.28 1.05 4.27
C GLU A 252 11.55 0.41 3.67
N GLY A 253 12.35 1.16 2.89
CA GLY A 253 13.56 0.63 2.25
C GLY A 253 13.27 -0.28 1.04
N ALA A 254 12.10 -0.14 0.42
CA ALA A 254 11.73 -0.87 -0.79
C ALA A 254 12.65 -0.51 -1.98
N PRO A 255 12.76 -1.37 -3.01
CA PRO A 255 13.46 -1.00 -4.25
C PRO A 255 12.84 0.23 -4.90
N ARG A 256 13.63 0.93 -5.73
CA ARG A 256 13.14 2.08 -6.50
C ARG A 256 12.13 1.62 -7.56
N LEU A 257 11.22 2.51 -7.94
CA LEU A 257 9.99 2.16 -8.67
C LEU A 257 10.21 1.66 -10.11
N TYR A 258 11.16 2.24 -10.83
CA TYR A 258 11.39 1.97 -12.25
C TYR A 258 11.87 0.53 -12.45
N GLY A 259 11.18 -0.24 -13.28
CA GLY A 259 11.46 -1.67 -13.51
C GLY A 259 11.00 -2.60 -12.37
N ASN A 260 10.52 -2.08 -11.24
CA ASN A 260 10.22 -2.94 -10.09
C ASN A 260 8.91 -3.72 -10.20
N PHE A 261 8.01 -3.32 -11.10
CA PHE A 261 6.75 -4.02 -11.33
C PHE A 261 6.58 -4.40 -12.80
N ASP A 262 7.72 -4.55 -13.50
CA ASP A 262 7.77 -4.98 -14.88
C ASP A 262 7.15 -6.37 -14.99
N ASN A 263 6.12 -6.52 -15.81
CA ASN A 263 5.38 -7.78 -15.97
C ASN A 263 4.89 -8.42 -14.65
N ASN A 264 4.54 -7.60 -13.65
CA ASN A 264 4.06 -8.06 -12.33
C ASN A 264 5.00 -9.07 -11.65
N ASP A 265 6.31 -8.77 -11.65
CA ASP A 265 7.37 -9.56 -11.02
C ASP A 265 7.61 -10.95 -11.67
N ASP A 266 7.14 -11.16 -12.92
CA ASP A 266 7.52 -12.30 -13.75
C ASP A 266 8.78 -11.97 -14.57
N THR A 267 8.98 -12.60 -15.72
CA THR A 267 10.14 -12.38 -16.58
C THR A 267 10.14 -10.96 -17.14
N ASP A 268 11.20 -10.20 -16.88
CA ASP A 268 11.36 -8.80 -17.32
C ASP A 268 11.08 -8.61 -18.82
N THR A 269 10.19 -7.68 -19.13
CA THR A 269 9.79 -7.21 -20.46
C THR A 269 9.77 -5.69 -20.55
N PRO A 270 10.90 -5.00 -20.30
CA PRO A 270 10.95 -3.53 -20.15
C PRO A 270 10.56 -2.74 -21.41
N GLY A 271 10.39 -3.43 -22.55
CA GLY A 271 9.90 -2.84 -23.80
C GLY A 271 8.38 -2.93 -23.99
N LEU A 272 7.65 -3.70 -23.17
CA LEU A 272 6.23 -4.04 -23.34
C LEU A 272 5.40 -3.53 -22.16
N TRP A 273 5.36 -2.21 -21.96
CA TRP A 273 4.66 -1.60 -20.82
C TRP A 273 3.20 -2.05 -20.64
N GLN A 274 2.52 -2.51 -21.69
CA GLN A 274 1.15 -2.99 -21.62
C GLN A 274 0.97 -4.15 -20.63
N ASP A 275 2.01 -4.96 -20.42
CA ASP A 275 1.99 -6.10 -19.49
C ASP A 275 2.32 -5.74 -18.03
N ASP A 276 2.67 -4.47 -17.77
CA ASP A 276 2.68 -3.86 -16.43
C ASP A 276 1.25 -3.59 -15.92
N ASN A 277 0.32 -4.51 -16.22
CA ASN A 277 -1.11 -4.27 -16.16
C ASN A 277 -1.58 -3.91 -14.75
N ASN A 278 -1.08 -4.56 -13.70
CA ASN A 278 -1.46 -4.23 -12.33
C ASN A 278 -1.00 -2.80 -11.97
N ALA A 279 0.25 -2.45 -12.31
CA ALA A 279 0.79 -1.13 -12.03
C ALA A 279 0.04 -0.03 -12.82
N TYR A 280 -0.27 -0.29 -14.08
CA TYR A 280 -1.02 0.64 -14.93
C TYR A 280 -2.47 0.84 -14.44
N ARG A 281 -3.12 -0.25 -14.00
CA ARG A 281 -4.45 -0.24 -13.37
C ARG A 281 -4.39 0.50 -12.02
N PHE A 282 -3.36 0.30 -11.20
CA PHE A 282 -3.17 1.03 -9.93
C PHE A 282 -3.18 2.55 -10.12
N SER A 283 -2.38 3.07 -11.05
CA SER A 283 -2.40 4.50 -11.39
C SER A 283 -3.79 4.96 -11.88
N SER A 284 -4.49 4.13 -12.63
CA SER A 284 -5.84 4.44 -13.14
C SER A 284 -6.91 4.47 -12.05
N VAL A 285 -6.90 3.50 -11.14
CA VAL A 285 -7.84 3.42 -10.01
C VAL A 285 -7.65 4.61 -9.07
N VAL A 286 -6.39 4.97 -8.78
CA VAL A 286 -6.08 6.15 -7.96
C VAL A 286 -6.53 7.43 -8.66
N GLN A 287 -6.34 7.54 -9.98
CA GLN A 287 -6.87 8.68 -10.76
C GLN A 287 -8.39 8.77 -10.68
N ALA A 288 -9.11 7.67 -10.95
CA ALA A 288 -10.56 7.65 -11.07
C ALA A 288 -11.27 7.97 -9.74
N ASN A 289 -10.64 7.59 -8.63
CA ASN A 289 -11.20 7.77 -7.29
C ASN A 289 -10.70 9.03 -6.56
N ALA A 290 -9.75 9.78 -7.16
CA ALA A 290 -9.36 11.08 -6.64
C ALA A 290 -10.44 12.14 -6.94
N ASN A 291 -10.78 12.97 -5.95
CA ASN A 291 -11.85 13.96 -6.07
C ASN A 291 -11.38 15.28 -6.72
N TRP A 292 -11.19 15.24 -8.04
CA TRP A 292 -10.74 16.37 -8.87
C TRP A 292 -11.77 17.49 -9.06
N SER A 293 -13.00 17.32 -8.56
CA SER A 293 -14.07 18.34 -8.64
C SER A 293 -14.37 18.98 -7.28
N SER A 294 -13.62 18.61 -6.24
CA SER A 294 -13.79 19.17 -4.90
C SER A 294 -13.57 20.69 -4.89
N GLN A 295 -14.35 21.40 -4.07
CA GLN A 295 -14.17 22.85 -3.86
C GLN A 295 -12.74 23.21 -3.43
N TYR A 296 -12.12 22.28 -2.72
CA TYR A 296 -10.71 22.31 -2.37
C TYR A 296 -9.73 22.46 -3.51
N TRP A 297 -9.88 21.58 -4.50
CA TRP A 297 -9.04 21.52 -5.65
C TRP A 297 -9.16 22.83 -6.43
N ILE A 298 -10.38 23.35 -6.50
CA ILE A 298 -10.69 24.67 -7.04
C ILE A 298 -9.99 25.77 -6.22
N ASP A 299 -10.03 25.73 -4.89
CA ASP A 299 -9.39 26.73 -4.04
C ASP A 299 -7.86 26.75 -4.21
N PHE A 300 -7.21 25.59 -4.37
CA PHE A 300 -5.78 25.50 -4.69
C PHE A 300 -5.42 26.08 -6.02
N ILE A 301 -6.18 25.71 -7.05
CA ILE A 301 -5.99 26.26 -8.38
C ILE A 301 -6.11 27.79 -8.30
N ASN A 302 -7.15 28.30 -7.65
CA ASN A 302 -7.38 29.73 -7.52
C ASN A 302 -6.24 30.45 -6.79
N PHE A 303 -5.79 29.90 -5.66
CA PHE A 303 -4.68 30.50 -4.90
C PHE A 303 -3.39 30.51 -5.72
N SER A 304 -2.99 29.38 -6.29
CA SER A 304 -1.73 29.27 -7.03
C SER A 304 -1.72 30.12 -8.30
N VAL A 305 -2.81 30.09 -9.07
CA VAL A 305 -2.93 30.88 -10.31
C VAL A 305 -2.93 32.37 -10.02
N ALA A 306 -3.54 32.80 -8.92
CA ALA A 306 -3.52 34.21 -8.52
C ALA A 306 -2.18 34.66 -7.92
N ASN A 307 -1.35 33.72 -7.43
CA ASN A 307 -0.09 34.01 -6.72
C ASN A 307 1.08 33.14 -7.23
N PRO A 308 1.53 33.34 -8.49
CA PRO A 308 2.64 32.56 -9.08
C PRO A 308 3.97 32.67 -8.32
N ASP A 309 4.29 33.82 -7.73
CA ASP A 309 5.46 34.01 -6.88
C ASP A 309 5.38 33.17 -5.59
N LYS A 310 4.24 33.20 -4.90
CA LYS A 310 3.99 32.38 -3.70
C LYS A 310 3.98 30.89 -4.04
N THR A 311 3.53 30.53 -5.25
CA THR A 311 3.55 29.14 -5.73
C THR A 311 4.97 28.64 -5.93
N PHE A 312 5.85 29.44 -6.54
CA PHE A 312 7.28 29.11 -6.64
C PHE A 312 7.93 28.95 -5.26
N GLN A 313 7.64 29.89 -4.35
CA GLN A 313 8.13 29.85 -2.97
C GLN A 313 7.65 28.59 -2.22
N ALA A 314 6.39 28.19 -2.40
CA ALA A 314 5.82 26.98 -1.82
C ALA A 314 6.55 25.70 -2.29
N PHE A 315 6.84 25.56 -3.59
CA PHE A 315 7.60 24.40 -4.08
C PHE A 315 9.01 24.35 -3.49
N ALA A 316 9.74 25.46 -3.53
CA ALA A 316 11.10 25.54 -3.02
C ALA A 316 11.17 25.29 -1.51
N TYR A 317 10.28 25.91 -0.73
CA TYR A 317 10.28 25.75 0.72
C TYR A 317 9.80 24.36 1.14
N SER A 318 8.79 23.81 0.47
CA SER A 318 8.29 22.46 0.73
C SER A 318 9.36 21.40 0.46
N ILE A 319 10.03 21.42 -0.69
CA ILE A 319 11.11 20.45 -0.97
C ILE A 319 12.23 20.59 0.06
N ARG A 320 12.58 21.82 0.42
CA ARG A 320 13.61 22.09 1.43
C ARG A 320 13.32 21.49 2.80
N GLN A 321 12.10 21.64 3.27
CA GLN A 321 11.76 21.19 4.62
C GLN A 321 11.41 19.71 4.69
N THR A 322 10.88 19.15 3.60
CA THR A 322 10.35 17.78 3.60
C THR A 322 11.29 16.76 2.95
N SER A 323 12.32 17.22 2.22
CA SER A 323 13.16 16.38 1.34
C SER A 323 12.33 15.40 0.52
N SER A 324 11.14 15.83 0.08
CA SER A 324 10.15 14.97 -0.55
C SER A 324 9.66 15.56 -1.87
N PRO A 325 9.35 14.72 -2.88
CA PRO A 325 8.73 15.17 -4.10
C PRO A 325 7.33 15.75 -3.81
N GLN A 326 6.93 16.72 -4.64
CA GLN A 326 5.71 17.49 -4.52
C GLN A 326 4.81 17.26 -5.74
N PHE A 327 3.51 17.21 -5.51
CA PHE A 327 2.54 17.13 -6.59
C PHE A 327 2.37 18.50 -7.25
N MET A 328 2.41 18.54 -8.58
CA MET A 328 2.22 19.76 -9.36
C MET A 328 1.13 19.52 -10.39
N ALA A 329 0.10 20.37 -10.37
CA ALA A 329 -0.86 20.42 -11.46
C ALA A 329 -0.60 21.61 -12.37
N ILE A 330 -0.86 21.40 -13.65
CA ILE A 330 -0.61 22.39 -14.69
C ILE A 330 -1.83 22.53 -15.59
N PHE A 331 -2.16 23.77 -15.94
CA PHE A 331 -3.30 24.10 -16.79
C PHE A 331 -2.92 25.08 -17.92
N PRO A 332 -3.54 24.96 -19.11
CA PRO A 332 -3.42 25.96 -20.16
C PRO A 332 -4.30 27.20 -19.88
N ASP A 333 -4.13 28.25 -20.68
CA ASP A 333 -4.91 29.50 -20.54
C ASP A 333 -6.39 29.34 -20.94
N SER A 334 -6.67 28.51 -21.95
CA SER A 334 -7.99 28.23 -22.53
C SER A 334 -8.53 26.88 -21.99
N PRO A 335 -9.86 26.60 -22.00
CA PRO A 335 -10.42 25.47 -21.25
C PRO A 335 -10.01 24.14 -21.90
N VAL A 336 -9.01 23.51 -21.30
CA VAL A 336 -8.60 22.12 -21.57
C VAL A 336 -8.36 21.45 -20.24
N THR A 337 -8.51 20.13 -20.23
CA THR A 337 -8.19 19.21 -19.15
C THR A 337 -6.82 19.52 -18.54
N GLY A 338 -6.72 19.53 -17.21
CA GLY A 338 -5.45 19.70 -16.51
C GLY A 338 -4.52 18.52 -16.71
N HIS A 339 -3.22 18.73 -16.47
CA HIS A 339 -2.22 17.66 -16.41
C HIS A 339 -1.50 17.70 -15.06
N ALA A 340 -1.01 16.56 -14.58
CA ALA A 340 -0.32 16.43 -13.30
C ALA A 340 1.07 15.83 -13.50
N ILE A 341 2.04 16.40 -12.78
CA ILE A 341 3.46 16.05 -12.81
C ILE A 341 4.05 16.09 -11.40
N VAL A 342 5.23 15.52 -11.21
CA VAL A 342 5.92 15.50 -9.90
C VAL A 342 7.08 16.49 -9.91
N ALA A 343 7.07 17.49 -9.03
CA ALA A 343 8.21 18.38 -8.80
C ALA A 343 9.16 17.76 -7.77
N TYR A 344 10.40 17.49 -8.17
CA TYR A 344 11.35 16.76 -7.32
C TYR A 344 12.57 17.57 -6.90
N LYS A 345 12.90 18.67 -7.60
CA LYS A 345 14.06 19.50 -7.27
C LYS A 345 13.82 20.95 -7.69
N VAL A 346 14.36 21.91 -6.93
CA VAL A 346 14.43 23.32 -7.32
C VAL A 346 15.88 23.78 -7.39
N GLU A 347 16.28 24.37 -8.51
CA GLU A 347 17.61 24.94 -8.71
C GLU A 347 17.50 26.29 -9.41
N GLY A 348 17.92 27.35 -8.72
CA GLY A 348 17.76 28.72 -9.18
C GLY A 348 16.29 29.07 -9.38
N ASN A 349 15.90 29.35 -10.62
CA ASN A 349 14.52 29.62 -11.02
C ASN A 349 13.81 28.41 -11.67
N LYS A 350 14.42 27.22 -11.66
CA LYS A 350 13.88 26.03 -12.30
C LYS A 350 13.34 25.04 -11.28
N ILE A 351 12.12 24.57 -11.51
CA ILE A 351 11.54 23.44 -10.78
C ILE A 351 11.63 22.23 -11.72
N TYR A 352 12.49 21.27 -11.40
CA TYR A 352 12.64 20.03 -12.16
C TYR A 352 11.48 19.10 -11.87
N VAL A 353 10.96 18.48 -12.94
CA VAL A 353 9.71 17.72 -12.91
C VAL A 353 9.85 16.37 -13.59
N ALA A 354 9.20 15.34 -13.03
CA ALA A 354 8.94 14.07 -13.68
C ALA A 354 7.54 14.14 -14.28
N ASP A 355 7.45 13.96 -15.60
CA ASP A 355 6.20 14.09 -16.35
C ASP A 355 5.72 12.70 -16.83
N PRO A 356 4.53 12.25 -16.43
CA PRO A 356 3.96 10.97 -16.86
C PRO A 356 3.88 10.76 -18.38
N ASN A 357 3.88 11.83 -19.18
CA ASN A 357 3.93 11.72 -20.65
C ASN A 357 5.35 11.47 -21.19
N TYR A 358 6.36 11.63 -20.34
CA TYR A 358 7.77 11.48 -20.67
C TYR A 358 8.54 10.71 -19.58
N PRO A 359 8.15 9.46 -19.27
CA PRO A 359 8.86 8.63 -18.31
C PRO A 359 10.37 8.59 -18.59
N GLY A 360 11.16 8.65 -17.52
CA GLY A 360 12.61 8.62 -17.57
C GLY A 360 13.29 9.89 -18.09
N GLN A 361 12.59 10.97 -18.40
CA GLN A 361 13.28 12.22 -18.81
C GLN A 361 13.76 13.03 -17.60
N THR A 362 15.08 13.14 -17.44
CA THR A 362 15.71 13.78 -16.26
C THR A 362 15.92 15.28 -16.38
N ASP A 363 15.75 15.88 -17.56
CA ASP A 363 16.11 17.28 -17.84
C ASP A 363 14.90 18.21 -18.01
N ARG A 364 13.69 17.75 -17.67
CA ARG A 364 12.45 18.52 -17.77
C ARG A 364 12.29 19.44 -16.56
N TYR A 365 11.88 20.68 -16.81
CA TYR A 365 11.64 21.67 -15.75
C TYR A 365 10.57 22.70 -16.13
N VAL A 366 9.91 23.23 -15.11
CA VAL A 366 9.11 24.45 -15.17
C VAL A 366 10.00 25.63 -14.76
N GLU A 367 9.97 26.72 -15.53
CA GLU A 367 10.83 27.88 -15.29
C GLU A 367 10.04 29.07 -14.76
N TYR A 368 10.51 29.66 -13.66
CA TYR A 368 9.97 30.86 -13.05
C TYR A 368 10.72 32.11 -13.53
N ASN A 369 10.01 33.18 -13.82
CA ASN A 369 10.59 34.48 -14.15
C ASN A 369 10.46 35.43 -12.95
N PRO A 370 11.54 35.69 -12.18
CA PRO A 370 11.48 36.56 -11.01
C PRO A 370 11.24 38.04 -11.36
N ALA A 371 11.54 38.47 -12.59
CA ALA A 371 11.34 39.86 -13.00
C ALA A 371 9.87 40.18 -13.27
N THR A 372 9.12 39.22 -13.82
CA THR A 372 7.68 39.37 -14.08
C THR A 372 6.81 38.72 -13.00
N GLN A 373 7.42 37.95 -12.09
CA GLN A 373 6.76 37.13 -11.09
C GLN A 373 5.77 36.12 -11.71
N THR A 374 6.12 35.51 -12.84
CA THR A 374 5.26 34.55 -13.56
C THR A 374 6.04 33.32 -13.99
N PHE A 375 5.36 32.22 -14.26
CA PHE A 375 5.97 31.06 -14.90
C PHE A 375 6.06 31.23 -16.42
N LEU A 376 7.10 30.66 -17.03
CA LEU A 376 7.19 30.46 -18.47
C LEU A 376 6.33 29.24 -18.88
N PRO A 377 5.83 29.19 -20.12
CA PRO A 377 5.04 28.06 -20.57
C PRO A 377 5.83 26.75 -20.54
N TYR A 378 5.27 25.71 -19.94
CA TYR A 378 5.76 24.34 -19.95
C TYR A 378 5.05 23.51 -21.01
N SER A 379 5.76 22.68 -21.78
CA SER A 379 5.20 21.96 -22.93
C SER A 379 4.97 20.48 -22.63
N SER A 380 3.73 20.01 -22.70
CA SER A 380 3.34 18.59 -22.50
C SER A 380 1.96 18.32 -23.15
N GLY A 381 1.15 17.39 -22.67
CA GLY A 381 -0.23 17.16 -23.12
C GLY A 381 -1.08 16.55 -22.00
N ALA A 382 -2.38 16.34 -22.24
CA ALA A 382 -3.23 15.66 -21.25
C ALA A 382 -2.84 14.16 -21.13
N ASN A 383 -2.47 13.56 -22.26
CA ASN A 383 -1.87 12.23 -22.36
C ASN A 383 -0.95 12.18 -23.59
N ALA A 384 -0.17 11.11 -23.73
CA ALA A 384 0.77 10.95 -24.84
C ALA A 384 0.08 10.77 -26.20
N ALA A 385 -1.12 10.19 -26.24
CA ALA A 385 -1.89 10.08 -27.48
C ALA A 385 -2.24 11.47 -28.03
N ASP A 386 -2.71 12.39 -27.18
CA ASP A 386 -3.00 13.78 -27.54
C ASP A 386 -1.77 14.51 -28.08
N ILE A 387 -0.60 14.30 -27.49
CA ILE A 387 0.66 14.90 -27.99
C ILE A 387 0.97 14.39 -29.39
N SER A 388 0.80 13.09 -29.63
CA SER A 388 1.09 12.49 -30.93
C SER A 388 0.15 12.97 -32.05
N GLN A 389 -1.12 13.23 -31.71
CA GLN A 389 -2.16 13.62 -32.67
C GLN A 389 -2.23 15.13 -32.90
N ASN A 390 -2.16 15.90 -31.81
CA ASN A 390 -2.43 17.35 -31.81
C ASN A 390 -1.17 18.20 -31.57
N GLY A 391 -0.05 17.58 -31.20
CA GLY A 391 1.16 18.26 -30.75
C GLY A 391 1.10 18.63 -29.27
N ALA A 392 2.24 19.09 -28.72
CA ALA A 392 2.31 19.48 -27.32
C ALA A 392 1.55 20.78 -27.03
N THR A 393 0.79 20.77 -25.93
CA THR A 393 0.09 21.90 -25.32
C THR A 393 1.04 22.70 -24.43
N ALA A 394 0.90 24.03 -24.46
CA ALA A 394 1.59 24.94 -23.57
C ALA A 394 0.77 25.18 -22.30
N TYR A 395 1.35 24.86 -21.15
CA TYR A 395 0.78 25.04 -19.82
C TYR A 395 1.41 26.26 -19.15
N THR A 396 0.59 27.21 -18.74
CA THR A 396 1.01 28.52 -18.20
C THR A 396 0.62 28.72 -16.75
N LYS A 397 -0.36 27.95 -16.27
CA LYS A 397 -0.86 27.98 -14.90
C LYS A 397 -0.27 26.82 -14.14
N ILE A 398 0.53 27.11 -13.12
CA ILE A 398 1.20 26.12 -12.27
C ILE A 398 0.54 26.13 -10.90
N VAL A 399 0.23 24.96 -10.38
CA VAL A 399 -0.51 24.77 -9.14
C VAL A 399 0.31 23.90 -8.19
N TYR A 400 0.54 24.42 -6.99
CA TYR A 400 1.10 23.66 -5.88
C TYR A 400 -0.04 23.02 -5.10
N ALA A 401 0.02 21.70 -4.91
CA ALA A 401 -0.88 21.01 -4.01
C ALA A 401 -0.08 20.02 -3.16
N ALA A 402 -0.29 20.06 -1.85
CA ALA A 402 0.33 19.09 -0.96
C ALA A 402 -0.30 17.70 -1.20
N LYS A 403 0.55 16.69 -1.38
CA LYS A 403 0.14 15.35 -1.80
C LYS A 403 -0.76 14.63 -0.79
N GLY A 404 -0.45 14.62 0.51
CA GLY A 404 -1.30 14.02 1.55
C GLY A 404 -2.63 14.75 1.76
N ALA A 405 -2.76 15.92 1.14
CA ALA A 405 -3.95 16.74 1.22
C ALA A 405 -4.92 16.46 0.05
N LEU A 406 -4.46 15.85 -1.05
CA LEU A 406 -5.27 15.51 -2.23
C LEU A 406 -6.00 14.17 -2.10
N ILE A 407 -5.36 13.20 -1.45
CA ILE A 407 -5.88 11.84 -1.30
C ILE A 407 -5.32 11.20 -0.03
N ASP A 408 -6.12 10.35 0.60
CA ASP A 408 -5.72 9.60 1.78
C ASP A 408 -4.65 8.56 1.41
N TYR A 409 -3.51 8.59 2.07
CA TYR A 409 -2.43 7.63 1.82
C TYR A 409 -2.81 6.20 2.22
N ARG A 410 -3.73 6.03 3.16
CA ARG A 410 -4.26 4.70 3.50
C ARG A 410 -5.04 4.09 2.34
N TYR A 411 -5.72 4.94 1.56
CA TYR A 411 -6.39 4.50 0.35
C TYR A 411 -5.37 4.12 -0.73
N ILE A 412 -4.31 4.91 -0.94
CA ILE A 412 -3.24 4.51 -1.89
C ILE A 412 -2.59 3.19 -1.45
N GLU A 413 -2.28 3.03 -0.15
CA GLU A 413 -1.74 1.80 0.41
C GLU A 413 -2.67 0.59 0.18
N GLU A 414 -3.98 0.74 0.39
CA GLU A 414 -4.96 -0.31 0.08
C GLU A 414 -4.92 -0.70 -1.40
N GLN A 415 -4.89 0.27 -2.30
CA GLN A 415 -4.82 -0.01 -3.74
C GLN A 415 -3.46 -0.58 -4.17
N TYR A 416 -2.37 -0.21 -3.52
CA TYR A 416 -1.06 -0.82 -3.71
C TYR A 416 -1.07 -2.30 -3.30
N ASN A 417 -1.70 -2.64 -2.17
CA ASN A 417 -1.85 -4.04 -1.77
C ASN A 417 -2.70 -4.83 -2.77
N ASN A 418 -3.79 -4.25 -3.27
CA ASN A 418 -4.58 -4.86 -4.36
C ASN A 418 -3.76 -5.05 -5.65
N MET A 419 -2.83 -4.16 -5.94
CA MET A 419 -1.91 -4.27 -7.09
C MET A 419 -0.95 -5.45 -6.92
N VAL A 420 -0.29 -5.54 -5.76
CA VAL A 420 0.63 -6.64 -5.43
C VAL A 420 -0.10 -7.98 -5.40
N ASP A 421 -1.35 -8.01 -4.91
CA ASP A 421 -2.19 -9.21 -4.89
C ASP A 421 -2.78 -9.57 -6.27
N GLY A 422 -2.62 -8.71 -7.28
CA GLY A 422 -3.11 -8.91 -8.64
C GLY A 422 -4.63 -8.79 -8.80
N THR A 423 -5.31 -8.06 -7.90
CA THR A 423 -6.77 -7.86 -7.89
C THR A 423 -7.18 -6.40 -8.16
N ILE A 424 -6.22 -5.54 -8.47
CA ILE A 424 -6.43 -4.08 -8.61
C ILE A 424 -7.43 -3.75 -9.71
N GLY A 425 -8.53 -3.09 -9.34
CA GLY A 425 -9.53 -2.60 -10.29
C GLY A 425 -10.40 -3.69 -10.94
N ASP A 426 -10.45 -4.91 -10.43
CA ASP A 426 -11.27 -6.01 -11.00
C ASP A 426 -12.77 -5.71 -10.99
N SER A 427 -13.23 -4.89 -10.06
CA SER A 427 -14.61 -4.41 -10.01
C SER A 427 -14.87 -3.15 -10.86
N GLU A 428 -13.82 -2.50 -11.35
CA GLU A 428 -13.90 -1.18 -12.00
C GLU A 428 -13.68 -1.28 -13.52
N PHE A 429 -12.73 -2.12 -13.94
CA PHE A 429 -12.40 -2.32 -15.34
C PHE A 429 -13.37 -3.31 -16.02
N PRO A 430 -13.69 -3.08 -17.31
CA PRO A 430 -14.42 -4.05 -18.11
C PRO A 430 -13.75 -5.43 -18.08
N GLN A 431 -14.53 -6.46 -17.80
CA GLN A 431 -14.02 -7.82 -17.66
C GLN A 431 -14.06 -8.60 -18.98
N THR A 432 -13.13 -9.54 -19.14
CA THR A 432 -13.04 -10.43 -20.30
C THR A 432 -12.80 -11.87 -19.84
N ASN A 433 -13.52 -12.82 -20.42
CA ASN A 433 -13.23 -14.23 -20.19
C ASN A 433 -12.31 -14.77 -21.29
N ILE A 434 -11.24 -15.44 -20.87
CA ILE A 434 -10.35 -16.20 -21.75
C ILE A 434 -10.64 -17.69 -21.60
N GLU A 435 -10.85 -18.34 -22.73
CA GLU A 435 -11.07 -19.79 -22.81
C GLU A 435 -10.19 -20.37 -23.91
N ILE A 436 -9.64 -21.56 -23.69
CA ILE A 436 -8.77 -22.25 -24.65
C ILE A 436 -9.53 -23.45 -25.19
N MET A 437 -9.49 -23.65 -26.50
CA MET A 437 -10.10 -24.82 -27.11
C MET A 437 -9.41 -26.09 -26.61
N THR A 438 -10.21 -27.01 -26.03
CA THR A 438 -9.76 -28.28 -25.43
C THR A 438 -10.42 -29.51 -26.02
N LYS A 439 -11.39 -29.36 -26.94
CA LYS A 439 -11.74 -30.40 -27.92
C LYS A 439 -12.50 -29.82 -29.11
N TYR A 440 -12.52 -30.54 -30.22
CA TYR A 440 -13.58 -30.38 -31.22
C TYR A 440 -14.31 -31.72 -31.41
N ASP A 441 -15.60 -31.70 -31.10
CA ASP A 441 -16.48 -32.85 -31.28
C ASP A 441 -16.89 -32.91 -32.76
N THR A 442 -16.29 -33.84 -33.50
CA THR A 442 -16.58 -34.06 -34.92
C THR A 442 -17.99 -34.57 -35.18
N ASP A 443 -18.61 -35.25 -34.21
CA ASP A 443 -19.94 -35.83 -34.35
C ASP A 443 -21.03 -34.77 -34.14
N GLN A 444 -20.80 -33.83 -33.23
CA GLN A 444 -21.71 -32.71 -32.95
C GLN A 444 -21.37 -31.44 -33.73
N LEU A 445 -20.19 -31.38 -34.36
CA LEU A 445 -19.61 -30.20 -34.99
C LEU A 445 -19.50 -29.02 -34.01
N LEU A 446 -19.09 -29.33 -32.77
CA LEU A 446 -19.01 -28.36 -31.67
C LEU A 446 -17.60 -28.25 -31.12
N TRP A 447 -17.22 -27.03 -30.75
CA TRP A 447 -15.97 -26.73 -30.09
C TRP A 447 -16.18 -26.75 -28.57
N GLU A 448 -15.30 -27.44 -27.85
CA GLU A 448 -15.27 -27.42 -26.38
C GLU A 448 -14.11 -26.52 -25.93
N PHE A 449 -14.37 -25.70 -24.91
CA PHE A 449 -13.43 -24.74 -24.37
C PHE A 449 -13.33 -24.90 -22.87
N GLU A 450 -12.14 -24.68 -22.32
CA GLU A 450 -11.89 -24.57 -20.89
C GLU A 450 -11.47 -23.15 -20.55
N LYS A 451 -11.91 -22.64 -19.40
CA LYS A 451 -11.46 -21.34 -18.90
C LYS A 451 -9.96 -21.38 -18.64
N CYS A 452 -9.29 -20.27 -18.92
CA CYS A 452 -7.86 -20.11 -18.64
C CYS A 452 -7.64 -18.71 -18.08
N LYS A 453 -7.11 -18.60 -16.86
CA LYS A 453 -6.77 -17.31 -16.27
C LYS A 453 -5.36 -16.84 -16.62
N ARG A 454 -4.41 -17.76 -16.70
CA ARG A 454 -2.99 -17.46 -17.00
C ARG A 454 -2.27 -18.62 -17.66
N GLU A 455 -2.47 -19.85 -17.18
CA GLU A 455 -1.78 -21.04 -17.68
C GLU A 455 -2.77 -22.19 -17.89
N ILE A 456 -2.61 -22.95 -18.98
CA ILE A 456 -3.30 -24.22 -19.19
C ILE A 456 -2.33 -25.29 -19.70
N LYS A 457 -2.45 -26.51 -19.18
CA LYS A 457 -1.67 -27.68 -19.61
C LYS A 457 -2.54 -28.58 -20.47
N LEU A 458 -2.11 -28.86 -21.69
CA LEU A 458 -2.83 -29.68 -22.64
C LEU A 458 -2.00 -30.90 -23.03
N GLY A 459 -2.62 -32.08 -23.14
CA GLY A 459 -1.91 -33.32 -23.44
C GLY A 459 -2.24 -33.95 -24.79
N SER A 460 -1.61 -35.10 -25.06
CA SER A 460 -1.62 -35.78 -26.35
C SER A 460 -2.98 -36.33 -26.80
N SER A 461 -3.97 -36.53 -25.92
CA SER A 461 -5.31 -36.95 -26.34
C SER A 461 -6.07 -35.87 -27.12
N PHE A 462 -5.56 -34.64 -27.13
CA PHE A 462 -6.15 -33.51 -27.84
C PHE A 462 -5.90 -33.54 -29.35
N LYS A 463 -4.73 -34.03 -29.77
CA LYS A 463 -4.25 -33.98 -31.16
C LYS A 463 -5.17 -34.69 -32.16
N SER A 464 -5.93 -35.70 -31.72
CA SER A 464 -6.83 -36.47 -32.59
C SER A 464 -8.21 -35.84 -32.83
N SER A 465 -8.53 -34.71 -32.19
CA SER A 465 -9.86 -34.07 -32.27
C SER A 465 -9.91 -32.77 -33.08
N LEU A 466 -8.76 -32.19 -33.46
CA LEU A 466 -8.68 -30.89 -34.13
C LEU A 466 -9.19 -30.94 -35.59
N PRO A 467 -10.05 -29.99 -36.04
CA PRO A 467 -10.58 -29.94 -37.40
C PRO A 467 -9.72 -29.15 -38.40
N LEU A 468 -8.70 -28.44 -37.90
CA LEU A 468 -7.72 -27.68 -38.69
C LEU A 468 -6.39 -28.47 -38.68
N ASP A 469 -5.53 -28.26 -39.69
CA ASP A 469 -4.16 -28.84 -39.75
C ASP A 469 -3.57 -29.00 -38.34
N GLU A 470 -2.98 -30.16 -38.03
CA GLU A 470 -2.61 -30.71 -36.70
C GLU A 470 -1.72 -29.82 -35.79
N GLU A 471 -1.56 -28.55 -36.15
CA GLU A 471 -0.58 -27.59 -35.65
C GLU A 471 -1.22 -26.29 -35.14
N ARG A 472 -2.56 -26.19 -34.92
CA ARG A 472 -3.18 -24.96 -34.39
C ARG A 472 -4.31 -25.18 -33.37
N THR A 473 -4.40 -24.31 -32.37
CA THR A 473 -5.52 -24.20 -31.41
C THR A 473 -6.14 -22.79 -31.41
N ILE A 474 -7.20 -22.58 -30.62
CA ILE A 474 -7.94 -21.33 -30.54
C ILE A 474 -7.92 -20.80 -29.10
N ILE A 475 -7.49 -19.54 -28.96
CA ILE A 475 -7.74 -18.73 -27.78
C ILE A 475 -9.04 -17.97 -28.02
N LYS A 476 -10.11 -18.36 -27.32
CA LYS A 476 -11.41 -17.71 -27.38
C LYS A 476 -11.46 -16.60 -26.33
N VAL A 477 -11.86 -15.43 -26.79
CA VAL A 477 -12.03 -14.23 -25.99
C VAL A 477 -13.51 -13.85 -26.01
N THR A 478 -14.12 -13.87 -24.83
CA THR A 478 -15.54 -13.56 -24.65
C THR A 478 -15.68 -12.23 -23.91
N PRO A 479 -16.13 -11.15 -24.60
CA PRO A 479 -16.36 -9.86 -23.95
C PRO A 479 -17.48 -9.95 -22.92
N LEU A 480 -17.29 -9.33 -21.74
CA LEU A 480 -18.37 -9.09 -20.77
C LEU A 480 -18.90 -7.66 -20.82
N ALA A 481 -18.32 -6.81 -21.68
CA ALA A 481 -18.77 -5.46 -21.98
C ALA A 481 -18.83 -5.20 -23.49
N SER A 482 -19.67 -4.26 -23.93
CA SER A 482 -19.72 -3.81 -25.32
C SER A 482 -18.48 -2.99 -25.70
N ASN A 483 -18.10 -3.02 -26.98
CA ASN A 483 -17.03 -2.21 -27.59
C ASN A 483 -15.59 -2.55 -27.16
N LEU A 484 -15.35 -3.75 -26.61
CA LEU A 484 -14.00 -4.23 -26.38
C LEU A 484 -13.33 -4.68 -27.68
N VAL A 485 -12.06 -4.35 -27.81
CA VAL A 485 -11.18 -4.67 -28.93
C VAL A 485 -9.97 -5.41 -28.38
N TYR A 486 -9.47 -6.37 -29.16
CA TYR A 486 -8.44 -7.29 -28.73
C TYR A 486 -7.29 -7.34 -29.74
N SER A 487 -6.07 -7.27 -29.25
CA SER A 487 -4.85 -7.42 -30.04
C SER A 487 -3.99 -8.56 -29.48
N LEU A 488 -3.53 -9.45 -30.36
CA LEU A 488 -2.70 -10.59 -30.00
C LEU A 488 -1.21 -10.20 -30.03
N TYR A 489 -0.47 -10.61 -29.02
CA TYR A 489 0.98 -10.52 -28.89
C TYR A 489 1.56 -11.94 -28.74
N LEU A 490 2.78 -12.14 -29.23
CA LEU A 490 3.53 -13.38 -29.05
C LEU A 490 4.68 -13.12 -28.09
N GLU A 491 4.89 -13.98 -27.09
CA GLU A 491 6.00 -13.87 -26.12
C GLU A 491 6.15 -12.43 -25.60
N ASP A 492 7.38 -11.90 -25.58
CA ASP A 492 7.74 -10.56 -25.12
C ASP A 492 7.83 -9.55 -26.28
N ASN A 493 7.07 -9.78 -27.37
CA ASN A 493 7.09 -8.87 -28.51
C ASN A 493 6.48 -7.52 -28.14
N ILE A 494 7.19 -6.45 -28.49
CA ILE A 494 6.76 -5.05 -28.26
C ILE A 494 5.56 -4.68 -29.17
N LEU A 495 5.40 -5.36 -30.30
CA LEU A 495 4.36 -5.06 -31.30
C LEU A 495 3.37 -6.21 -31.41
N PRO A 496 2.07 -5.91 -31.63
CA PRO A 496 1.06 -6.93 -31.83
C PRO A 496 1.29 -7.67 -33.15
N VAL A 497 0.85 -8.93 -33.18
CA VAL A 497 0.77 -9.76 -34.37
C VAL A 497 -0.01 -9.02 -35.44
N GLN A 498 0.60 -8.84 -36.60
CA GLN A 498 -0.04 -8.16 -37.72
C GLN A 498 -1.03 -9.10 -38.41
N ASN A 499 -2.30 -8.69 -38.47
CA ASN A 499 -3.41 -9.45 -39.06
C ASN A 499 -3.52 -10.88 -38.52
N PRO A 500 -3.78 -11.07 -37.21
CA PRO A 500 -3.93 -12.41 -36.65
C PRO A 500 -5.10 -13.14 -37.34
N THR A 501 -4.97 -14.45 -37.50
CA THR A 501 -6.07 -15.25 -38.05
C THR A 501 -7.17 -15.35 -37.01
N ILE A 502 -8.32 -14.74 -37.32
CA ILE A 502 -9.46 -14.68 -36.41
C ILE A 502 -10.56 -15.63 -36.89
N VAL A 503 -11.18 -16.34 -35.94
CA VAL A 503 -12.38 -17.16 -36.14
C VAL A 503 -13.53 -16.61 -35.31
N ASN A 504 -14.74 -16.59 -35.87
CA ASN A 504 -15.94 -16.18 -35.15
C ASN A 504 -16.58 -17.40 -34.48
N ILE A 505 -16.77 -17.33 -33.17
CA ILE A 505 -17.30 -18.43 -32.36
C ILE A 505 -18.50 -17.91 -31.57
N ASN A 506 -19.73 -18.09 -32.07
CA ASN A 506 -20.96 -17.78 -31.34
C ASN A 506 -20.95 -16.39 -30.65
N ASN A 507 -20.64 -15.32 -31.38
CA ASN A 507 -20.50 -13.94 -30.87
C ASN A 507 -19.27 -13.69 -29.98
N SER A 508 -18.32 -14.63 -29.94
CA SER A 508 -16.99 -14.46 -29.34
C SER A 508 -15.91 -14.38 -30.42
N LEU A 509 -14.79 -13.75 -30.09
CA LEU A 509 -13.61 -13.67 -30.96
C LEU A 509 -12.67 -14.84 -30.65
N GLY A 510 -12.18 -15.55 -31.66
CA GLY A 510 -11.13 -16.57 -31.48
C GLY A 510 -9.86 -16.19 -32.22
N PHE A 511 -8.72 -16.21 -31.53
CA PHE A 511 -7.39 -16.13 -32.13
C PHE A 511 -6.87 -17.52 -32.42
N LEU A 512 -6.54 -17.78 -33.68
CA LEU A 512 -5.90 -19.03 -34.09
C LEU A 512 -4.40 -18.94 -33.83
N VAL A 513 -3.87 -19.84 -33.01
CA VAL A 513 -2.47 -19.86 -32.56
C VAL A 513 -1.83 -21.24 -32.80
N ASP A 514 -0.51 -21.28 -32.94
CA ASP A 514 0.22 -22.50 -33.25
C ASP A 514 0.24 -23.48 -32.06
N TRP A 515 0.16 -24.78 -32.38
CA TRP A 515 0.19 -25.91 -31.46
C TRP A 515 1.58 -26.51 -31.43
N ILE A 516 2.50 -25.89 -30.70
CA ILE A 516 3.89 -26.34 -30.60
C ILE A 516 4.08 -27.06 -29.26
N THR A 517 4.62 -28.28 -29.28
CA THR A 517 4.97 -29.00 -28.05
C THR A 517 5.93 -28.16 -27.21
N GLY A 518 5.63 -28.03 -25.91
CA GLY A 518 6.37 -27.16 -24.99
C GLY A 518 5.53 -26.00 -24.47
N VAL A 519 6.20 -24.95 -24.02
CA VAL A 519 5.57 -23.75 -23.46
C VAL A 519 5.32 -22.76 -24.60
N ASN A 520 4.09 -22.31 -24.76
CA ASN A 520 3.69 -21.29 -25.72
C ASN A 520 3.10 -20.11 -24.96
N GLU A 521 3.64 -18.90 -25.16
CA GLU A 521 3.20 -17.71 -24.45
C GLU A 521 2.59 -16.68 -25.40
N TYR A 522 1.41 -16.20 -25.03
CA TYR A 522 0.64 -15.22 -25.77
C TYR A 522 0.24 -14.08 -24.84
N GLY A 523 0.20 -12.87 -25.38
CA GLY A 523 -0.37 -11.70 -24.71
C GLY A 523 -1.64 -11.25 -25.42
N ILE A 524 -2.65 -10.83 -24.67
CA ILE A 524 -3.90 -10.29 -25.22
C ILE A 524 -4.09 -8.91 -24.62
N LEU A 525 -3.80 -7.89 -25.41
CA LEU A 525 -4.16 -6.52 -25.05
C LEU A 525 -5.67 -6.36 -25.23
N VAL A 526 -6.33 -5.90 -24.17
CA VAL A 526 -7.74 -5.55 -24.12
C VAL A 526 -7.85 -4.04 -24.08
N GLU A 527 -8.60 -3.48 -25.04
CA GLU A 527 -8.86 -2.05 -25.14
C GLU A 527 -10.36 -1.81 -25.28
N GLN A 528 -10.84 -0.66 -24.83
CA GLN A 528 -12.20 -0.20 -25.08
C GLN A 528 -12.19 0.87 -26.17
N TYR A 529 -13.02 0.70 -27.20
CA TYR A 529 -13.16 1.71 -28.25
C TYR A 529 -14.24 2.74 -27.91
N ASN A 530 -13.82 3.98 -27.70
CA ASN A 530 -14.69 5.11 -27.32
C ASN A 530 -14.42 6.31 -28.24
N ASP A 531 -15.44 6.75 -28.98
CA ASP A 531 -15.44 8.00 -29.78
C ASP A 531 -14.18 8.25 -30.65
N GLY A 532 -13.59 7.19 -31.21
CA GLY A 532 -12.41 7.29 -32.07
C GLY A 532 -11.08 6.95 -31.40
N TYR A 533 -11.07 6.70 -30.09
CA TYR A 533 -9.89 6.37 -29.30
C TYR A 533 -9.97 4.95 -28.73
N TYR A 534 -8.81 4.40 -28.39
CA TYR A 534 -8.66 3.10 -27.74
C TYR A 534 -8.12 3.34 -26.34
N ASP A 535 -8.93 3.01 -25.35
CA ASP A 535 -8.58 3.14 -23.94
C ASP A 535 -8.09 1.79 -23.40
N TYR A 536 -6.94 1.79 -22.73
CA TYR A 536 -6.39 0.58 -22.11
C TYR A 536 -7.38 -0.02 -21.09
N VAL A 537 -7.58 -1.33 -21.13
CA VAL A 537 -8.37 -2.07 -20.13
C VAL A 537 -7.47 -3.03 -19.35
N ASP A 538 -6.79 -3.93 -20.04
CA ASP A 538 -5.97 -4.98 -19.43
C ASP A 538 -4.99 -5.58 -20.45
N PHE A 539 -3.99 -6.32 -19.96
CA PHE A 539 -3.14 -7.18 -20.76
C PHE A 539 -3.07 -8.56 -20.14
N ILE A 540 -3.67 -9.53 -20.82
CA ILE A 540 -3.82 -10.88 -20.29
C ILE A 540 -2.76 -11.78 -20.92
N ARG A 541 -1.83 -12.28 -20.09
CA ARG A 541 -0.87 -13.31 -20.49
C ARG A 541 -1.51 -14.69 -20.41
N VAL A 542 -1.35 -15.47 -21.48
CA VAL A 542 -1.86 -16.83 -21.63
C VAL A 542 -0.70 -17.76 -22.00
N ARG A 543 -0.41 -18.71 -21.10
CA ARG A 543 0.59 -19.75 -21.29
C ARG A 543 -0.09 -21.09 -21.59
N ILE A 544 0.12 -21.61 -22.79
CA ILE A 544 -0.38 -22.92 -23.23
C ILE A 544 0.78 -23.91 -23.23
N ILE A 545 0.76 -24.86 -22.30
CA ILE A 545 1.80 -25.87 -22.16
C ILE A 545 1.31 -27.17 -22.80
N ILE A 546 1.89 -27.54 -23.95
CA ILE A 546 1.53 -28.74 -24.69
C ILE A 546 2.49 -29.87 -24.33
N GLN A 547 1.95 -30.98 -23.84
CA GLN A 547 2.68 -32.14 -23.33
C GLN A 547 2.36 -33.42 -24.11
N ASP A 548 3.31 -34.37 -24.11
CA ASP A 548 3.15 -35.67 -24.78
C ASP A 548 2.16 -36.62 -24.06
N SER A 549 1.68 -36.24 -22.88
CA SER A 549 0.65 -36.93 -22.10
C SER A 549 -0.28 -35.92 -21.44
N ASN A 550 -1.51 -36.30 -21.13
CA ASN A 550 -2.41 -35.43 -20.36
C ASN A 550 -1.86 -35.18 -18.96
N PRO A 551 -2.00 -33.95 -18.44
CA PRO A 551 -1.57 -33.64 -17.09
C PRO A 551 -2.42 -34.40 -16.07
N ILE A 552 -1.80 -34.75 -14.94
CA ILE A 552 -2.52 -35.17 -13.75
C ILE A 552 -2.89 -33.91 -12.97
N THR A 553 -4.18 -33.69 -12.73
CA THR A 553 -4.70 -32.53 -12.02
C THR A 553 -5.40 -32.94 -10.74
N THR A 554 -5.65 -31.99 -9.85
CA THR A 554 -6.24 -32.20 -8.53
C THR A 554 -7.40 -31.23 -8.29
N ILE A 555 -8.56 -31.79 -7.90
CA ILE A 555 -9.68 -31.01 -7.36
C ILE A 555 -9.60 -31.05 -5.83
N ILE A 556 -9.45 -29.88 -5.22
CA ILE A 556 -9.50 -29.68 -3.77
C ILE A 556 -10.92 -29.26 -3.39
N PHE A 557 -11.45 -29.83 -2.32
CA PHE A 557 -12.80 -29.54 -1.84
C PHE A 557 -12.73 -28.78 -0.52
N ASP A 558 -13.11 -27.51 -0.51
CA ASP A 558 -13.32 -26.73 0.70
C ASP A 558 -14.76 -26.96 1.19
N ALA A 559 -14.89 -27.80 2.22
CA ALA A 559 -16.17 -28.13 2.80
C ALA A 559 -16.80 -26.98 3.62
N ALA A 560 -16.15 -25.81 3.76
CA ALA A 560 -16.66 -24.62 4.44
C ALA A 560 -17.24 -24.92 5.85
N GLY A 561 -16.50 -25.72 6.62
CA GLY A 561 -16.87 -26.17 7.96
C GLY A 561 -17.79 -27.41 8.02
N GLY A 562 -18.06 -28.08 6.89
CA GLY A 562 -18.68 -29.41 6.85
C GLY A 562 -17.64 -30.55 6.84
N THR A 563 -18.10 -31.79 6.65
CA THR A 563 -17.21 -32.96 6.59
C THR A 563 -16.28 -32.88 5.39
N GLU A 564 -14.98 -32.90 5.67
CA GLU A 564 -13.89 -32.90 4.69
C GLU A 564 -14.07 -33.93 3.58
N LYS A 565 -13.65 -33.56 2.37
CA LYS A 565 -13.60 -34.46 1.22
C LYS A 565 -12.17 -34.63 0.75
N VAL A 566 -11.83 -35.86 0.39
CA VAL A 566 -10.50 -36.19 -0.12
C VAL A 566 -10.35 -35.51 -1.49
N PRO A 567 -9.24 -34.80 -1.74
CA PRO A 567 -8.94 -34.28 -3.06
C PRO A 567 -8.97 -35.40 -4.10
N VAL A 568 -9.54 -35.12 -5.26
CA VAL A 568 -9.57 -36.06 -6.37
C VAL A 568 -8.43 -35.72 -7.31
N THR A 569 -7.50 -36.66 -7.50
CA THR A 569 -6.37 -36.51 -8.42
C THR A 569 -6.48 -37.54 -9.54
N GLN A 570 -6.63 -37.08 -10.78
CA GLN A 570 -6.85 -37.92 -11.95
C GLN A 570 -6.23 -37.28 -13.20
N GLU A 571 -6.14 -38.04 -14.29
CA GLU A 571 -5.75 -37.52 -15.60
C GLU A 571 -6.81 -36.54 -16.12
N ALA A 572 -6.38 -35.35 -16.59
CA ALA A 572 -7.27 -34.36 -17.16
C ALA A 572 -8.06 -34.92 -18.35
N GLY A 573 -9.32 -34.51 -18.49
CA GLY A 573 -10.26 -35.02 -19.50
C GLY A 573 -10.88 -36.39 -19.19
N SER A 574 -10.44 -37.09 -18.13
CA SER A 574 -11.08 -38.34 -17.68
C SER A 574 -12.49 -38.09 -17.12
N VAL A 575 -13.35 -39.12 -17.12
CA VAL A 575 -14.71 -39.00 -16.56
C VAL A 575 -14.64 -38.73 -15.06
N LEU A 576 -15.27 -37.65 -14.61
CA LEU A 576 -15.25 -37.22 -13.21
C LEU A 576 -16.59 -37.53 -12.54
N THR A 577 -16.54 -38.27 -11.44
CA THR A 577 -17.72 -38.56 -10.61
C THR A 577 -17.75 -37.61 -9.41
N ALA A 578 -18.91 -37.00 -9.14
CA ALA A 578 -19.10 -36.15 -7.97
C ALA A 578 -18.76 -36.91 -6.68
N PRO A 579 -18.10 -36.27 -5.69
CA PRO A 579 -17.90 -36.89 -4.38
C PRO A 579 -19.25 -37.08 -3.69
N THR A 580 -19.29 -37.91 -2.64
CA THR A 580 -20.44 -37.91 -1.74
C THR A 580 -20.63 -36.52 -1.15
N ASP A 581 -21.88 -36.10 -0.93
CA ASP A 581 -22.17 -34.79 -0.35
C ASP A 581 -21.50 -34.65 1.03
N PRO A 582 -20.87 -33.51 1.34
CA PRO A 582 -20.42 -33.24 2.70
C PRO A 582 -21.64 -33.07 3.61
N THR A 583 -21.44 -33.24 4.91
CA THR A 583 -22.46 -32.98 5.94
C THR A 583 -21.98 -31.90 6.90
N LYS A 584 -22.85 -31.01 7.34
CA LYS A 584 -22.57 -29.99 8.34
C LYS A 584 -23.73 -29.94 9.32
N LEU A 585 -23.45 -30.06 10.61
CA LEU A 585 -24.50 -30.12 11.63
C LEU A 585 -25.31 -28.81 11.62
N GLY A 586 -26.62 -28.92 11.44
CA GLY A 586 -27.52 -27.77 11.36
C GLY A 586 -27.63 -27.14 9.98
N TYR A 587 -27.09 -27.76 8.92
CA TYR A 587 -27.14 -27.21 7.55
C TYR A 587 -27.39 -28.29 6.49
N ASP A 588 -28.20 -27.96 5.48
CA ASP A 588 -28.35 -28.71 4.23
C ASP A 588 -27.28 -28.30 3.21
N PHE A 589 -26.82 -29.28 2.42
CA PHE A 589 -25.79 -29.05 1.41
C PHE A 589 -26.41 -28.47 0.12
N GLY A 590 -26.00 -27.26 -0.24
CA GLY A 590 -26.51 -26.52 -1.40
C GLY A 590 -25.74 -26.76 -2.71
N GLY A 591 -24.68 -27.58 -2.69
CA GLY A 591 -23.87 -27.92 -3.85
C GLY A 591 -22.43 -27.39 -3.80
N TRP A 592 -21.63 -27.80 -4.79
CA TRP A 592 -20.25 -27.35 -4.99
C TRP A 592 -20.22 -26.17 -5.96
N TYR A 593 -19.36 -25.18 -5.68
CA TYR A 593 -19.21 -23.97 -6.48
C TYR A 593 -17.74 -23.76 -6.84
N SER A 594 -17.47 -23.25 -8.04
CA SER A 594 -16.10 -22.96 -8.50
C SER A 594 -15.54 -21.66 -7.94
N ASP A 595 -16.35 -20.91 -7.20
CA ASP A 595 -15.96 -19.67 -6.54
C ASP A 595 -16.48 -19.66 -5.10
N TYR A 596 -15.82 -18.85 -4.27
CA TYR A 596 -16.13 -18.73 -2.85
C TYR A 596 -17.35 -17.84 -2.58
N THR A 597 -17.85 -17.09 -3.56
CA THR A 597 -19.05 -16.25 -3.45
C THR A 597 -20.34 -17.02 -3.77
N HIS A 598 -20.20 -18.30 -4.14
CA HIS A 598 -21.26 -19.25 -4.50
C HIS A 598 -22.13 -18.76 -5.66
N PHE A 599 -21.52 -18.08 -6.62
CA PHE A 599 -22.22 -17.60 -7.82
C PHE A 599 -22.27 -18.66 -8.92
N ASN A 600 -21.14 -19.32 -9.20
CA ASN A 600 -21.01 -20.32 -10.27
C ASN A 600 -21.04 -21.73 -9.69
N GLN A 601 -22.18 -22.40 -9.83
CA GLN A 601 -22.33 -23.80 -9.41
C GLN A 601 -21.50 -24.71 -10.31
N TYR A 602 -20.71 -25.59 -9.70
CA TYR A 602 -19.87 -26.55 -10.41
C TYR A 602 -20.67 -27.82 -10.75
N VAL A 603 -20.57 -28.26 -12.00
CA VAL A 603 -21.23 -29.46 -12.51
C VAL A 603 -20.17 -30.49 -12.90
N PHE A 604 -20.20 -31.66 -12.27
CA PHE A 604 -19.23 -32.72 -12.52
C PHE A 604 -19.50 -33.40 -13.87
N ALA A 605 -18.51 -33.38 -14.76
CA ALA A 605 -18.54 -34.08 -16.04
C ALA A 605 -17.20 -34.77 -16.32
N THR A 606 -16.14 -33.98 -16.53
CA THR A 606 -14.78 -34.43 -16.79
C THR A 606 -13.78 -33.75 -15.86
N MET A 607 -12.62 -34.38 -15.67
CA MET A 607 -11.53 -33.83 -14.87
C MET A 607 -10.96 -32.58 -15.57
N PRO A 608 -10.84 -31.43 -14.88
CA PRO A 608 -10.31 -30.20 -15.47
C PRO A 608 -8.82 -30.33 -15.83
N TYR A 609 -8.35 -29.47 -16.73
CA TYR A 609 -6.94 -29.40 -17.19
C TYR A 609 -6.02 -28.57 -16.28
N GLU A 610 -6.56 -28.02 -15.19
CA GLU A 610 -5.83 -27.35 -14.12
C GLU A 610 -6.31 -27.83 -12.73
N ASP A 611 -5.51 -27.56 -11.71
CA ASP A 611 -5.90 -27.78 -10.33
C ASP A 611 -6.96 -26.75 -9.92
N ILE A 612 -8.08 -27.18 -9.36
CA ILE A 612 -9.16 -26.27 -8.95
C ILE A 612 -9.57 -26.52 -7.50
N ALA A 613 -10.07 -25.47 -6.85
CA ALA A 613 -10.74 -25.56 -5.56
C ALA A 613 -12.25 -25.39 -5.74
N LEU A 614 -13.03 -26.30 -5.15
CA LEU A 614 -14.49 -26.21 -5.11
C LEU A 614 -14.97 -25.91 -3.69
N TYR A 615 -15.93 -25.01 -3.57
CA TYR A 615 -16.42 -24.50 -2.29
C TYR A 615 -17.85 -25.01 -2.03
N ALA A 616 -18.07 -25.62 -0.86
CA ALA A 616 -19.39 -26.06 -0.44
C ALA A 616 -20.28 -24.87 -0.06
N LYS A 617 -21.50 -24.85 -0.59
CA LYS A 617 -22.57 -23.94 -0.12
C LYS A 617 -23.42 -24.65 0.92
N TRP A 618 -23.74 -23.95 2.01
CA TRP A 618 -24.57 -24.46 3.10
C TRP A 618 -25.84 -23.63 3.25
N ILE A 619 -26.96 -24.31 3.47
CA ILE A 619 -28.27 -23.72 3.72
C ILE A 619 -28.64 -24.12 5.16
N ASP A 620 -28.93 -23.17 6.05
CA ASP A 620 -29.22 -23.47 7.47
C ASP A 620 -30.46 -24.37 7.59
N ALA A 621 -30.30 -25.55 8.20
CA ALA A 621 -31.35 -26.56 8.36
C ALA A 621 -32.33 -26.22 9.49
N GLU A 622 -31.96 -25.32 10.41
CA GLU A 622 -32.87 -24.74 11.42
C GLU A 622 -33.55 -23.45 10.96
N LEU A 623 -33.17 -22.86 9.81
CA LEU A 623 -33.89 -21.74 9.19
C LEU A 623 -35.00 -22.21 8.24
N GLN A 624 -35.84 -23.15 8.70
CA GLN A 624 -37.19 -23.29 8.16
C GLN A 624 -38.19 -22.30 8.78
N GLU A 625 -37.79 -21.59 9.83
CA GLU A 625 -38.53 -20.48 10.43
C GLU A 625 -37.52 -19.44 10.95
N ASP A 626 -37.10 -18.49 10.12
CA ASP A 626 -36.83 -17.11 10.57
C ASP A 626 -36.59 -16.18 9.37
N ILE A 627 -37.71 -15.55 9.01
CA ILE A 627 -38.00 -14.33 8.24
C ILE A 627 -36.82 -13.35 8.08
N GLU A 628 -36.36 -13.13 6.83
CA GLU A 628 -35.69 -11.89 6.43
C GLU A 628 -36.74 -10.77 6.26
N GLY A 629 -36.67 -9.74 7.11
CA GLY A 629 -37.51 -8.55 6.99
C GLY A 629 -36.73 -7.37 6.39
N THR A 630 -37.21 -6.82 5.26
CA THR A 630 -36.76 -5.51 4.76
C THR A 630 -37.75 -4.43 5.18
N TYR A 631 -37.26 -3.34 5.79
CA TYR A 631 -38.10 -2.22 6.24
C TYR A 631 -38.22 -1.15 5.15
N TYR A 632 -39.43 -0.65 4.90
CA TYR A 632 -39.66 0.52 4.03
C TYR A 632 -40.30 1.65 4.82
N LEU A 633 -39.77 2.86 4.64
CA LEU A 633 -40.37 4.10 5.14
C LEU A 633 -41.28 4.66 4.06
N TYR A 634 -42.53 4.95 4.39
CA TYR A 634 -43.42 5.67 3.49
C TYR A 634 -44.12 6.82 4.21
N THR A 635 -44.50 7.84 3.45
CA THR A 635 -45.27 8.99 3.94
C THR A 635 -46.56 9.07 3.13
N ILE A 636 -47.70 9.07 3.81
CA ILE A 636 -49.02 9.33 3.21
C ILE A 636 -49.57 10.58 3.91
N ASP A 637 -50.02 11.56 3.13
CA ASP A 637 -50.63 12.80 3.62
C ASP A 637 -49.82 13.54 4.70
N GLY A 638 -48.49 13.58 4.54
CA GLY A 638 -47.59 14.31 5.43
C GLY A 638 -47.31 13.66 6.79
N ARG A 639 -47.63 12.36 6.95
CA ARG A 639 -47.27 11.57 8.14
C ARG A 639 -46.35 10.40 7.76
N THR A 640 -45.20 10.32 8.43
CA THR A 640 -44.17 9.30 8.19
C THR A 640 -44.36 8.12 9.16
N ASP A 641 -44.42 6.90 8.65
CA ASP A 641 -44.51 5.68 9.46
C ASP A 641 -43.71 4.51 8.85
N TRP A 642 -43.41 3.49 9.65
CA TRP A 642 -42.64 2.29 9.26
C TRP A 642 -43.55 1.12 8.89
N GLY A 643 -43.24 0.39 7.82
CA GLY A 643 -43.93 -0.87 7.45
C GLY A 643 -42.97 -2.01 7.11
N VAL A 644 -43.40 -3.24 7.42
CA VAL A 644 -42.68 -4.50 7.12
C VAL A 644 -43.36 -5.20 5.95
N VAL A 645 -42.58 -5.74 5.00
CA VAL A 645 -43.07 -6.70 4.00
C VAL A 645 -42.31 -8.02 4.22
N GLU A 646 -43.05 -9.10 4.45
CA GLU A 646 -42.51 -10.46 4.66
C GLU A 646 -42.60 -11.29 3.37
N TYR A 647 -41.62 -12.18 3.16
CA TYR A 647 -41.58 -13.12 2.04
C TYR A 647 -41.88 -14.55 2.52
N GLN A 648 -42.60 -15.34 1.71
CA GLN A 648 -42.70 -16.79 1.89
C GLN A 648 -42.55 -17.50 0.54
N TYR A 649 -41.73 -18.56 0.51
CA TYR A 649 -41.63 -19.49 -0.62
C TYR A 649 -42.45 -20.76 -0.33
N TYR A 650 -43.15 -21.29 -1.32
CA TYR A 650 -43.78 -22.62 -1.25
C TYR A 650 -43.13 -23.56 -2.26
N ASP A 651 -42.99 -24.82 -1.86
CA ASP A 651 -42.33 -25.87 -2.64
C ASP A 651 -43.24 -26.56 -3.70
N ILE A 652 -42.55 -27.15 -4.66
CA ILE A 652 -42.83 -27.75 -5.98
C ILE A 652 -44.18 -28.45 -6.26
N ASN A 653 -44.68 -28.26 -7.50
CA ASN A 653 -45.28 -29.36 -8.29
C ASN A 653 -44.30 -29.80 -9.40
N SER A 654 -44.30 -31.10 -9.69
CA SER A 654 -43.30 -31.98 -10.35
C SER A 654 -42.67 -31.60 -11.72
N ASN A 655 -42.71 -30.34 -12.17
CA ASN A 655 -42.31 -29.96 -13.53
C ASN A 655 -41.28 -28.82 -13.60
N GLY A 656 -40.66 -28.44 -12.47
CA GLY A 656 -39.45 -27.59 -12.47
C GLY A 656 -39.62 -26.15 -12.98
N THR A 657 -40.73 -25.49 -12.68
CA THR A 657 -40.88 -24.03 -12.95
C THR A 657 -41.32 -23.30 -11.68
N TYR A 658 -40.57 -22.27 -11.29
CA TYR A 658 -40.91 -21.39 -10.16
C TYR A 658 -42.03 -20.41 -10.55
N SER A 659 -42.97 -20.15 -9.66
CA SER A 659 -43.89 -19.01 -9.76
C SER A 659 -43.97 -18.30 -8.42
N GLU A 660 -43.48 -17.07 -8.34
CA GLU A 660 -43.54 -16.23 -7.14
C GLU A 660 -44.99 -15.81 -6.85
N VAL A 661 -45.45 -15.96 -5.60
CA VAL A 661 -46.73 -15.42 -5.14
C VAL A 661 -46.53 -14.69 -3.82
N PHE A 662 -46.81 -13.39 -3.82
CA PHE A 662 -46.61 -12.49 -2.67
C PHE A 662 -47.85 -12.43 -1.76
N LYS A 663 -47.65 -12.32 -0.44
CA LYS A 663 -48.74 -12.01 0.50
C LYS A 663 -48.24 -11.03 1.59
N ALA A 664 -48.66 -9.77 1.48
CA ALA A 664 -48.32 -8.75 2.47
C ALA A 664 -49.11 -8.95 3.78
N ILE A 665 -48.43 -8.83 4.94
CA ILE A 665 -49.06 -8.65 6.25
C ILE A 665 -48.72 -7.25 6.72
N ALA A 666 -49.72 -6.38 6.79
CA ALA A 666 -49.54 -5.04 7.33
C ALA A 666 -49.60 -5.11 8.86
N ASP A 667 -48.49 -4.81 9.53
CA ASP A 667 -48.51 -4.56 10.97
C ASP A 667 -48.47 -3.03 11.22
N SER A 668 -49.60 -2.37 10.98
CA SER A 668 -49.94 -1.17 11.74
C SER A 668 -51.47 -1.03 11.82
N ASN A 669 -51.96 -0.74 13.01
CA ASN A 669 -53.37 -0.58 13.36
C ASN A 669 -54.07 0.64 12.72
N THR A 670 -53.68 1.11 11.52
CA THR A 670 -54.20 2.38 10.98
C THR A 670 -54.43 2.52 9.47
N ILE A 671 -54.19 1.51 8.63
CA ILE A 671 -54.57 1.58 7.20
C ILE A 671 -55.49 0.40 6.83
N ASN A 672 -56.80 0.67 6.81
CA ASN A 672 -57.84 -0.28 6.40
C ASN A 672 -58.22 -0.09 4.92
N ASP A 673 -57.26 0.04 4.01
CA ASP A 673 -57.57 0.09 2.58
C ASP A 673 -56.84 -1.03 1.83
N SER A 674 -57.63 -1.99 1.35
CA SER A 674 -57.17 -3.20 0.66
C SER A 674 -56.75 -2.86 -0.77
N GLY A 675 -55.48 -2.54 -0.97
CA GLY A 675 -54.86 -2.38 -2.29
C GLY A 675 -54.08 -3.63 -2.73
N THR A 676 -53.85 -3.73 -4.03
CA THR A 676 -53.06 -4.79 -4.68
C THR A 676 -51.67 -4.28 -5.03
N TRP A 677 -50.65 -5.05 -4.65
CA TRP A 677 -49.26 -4.80 -5.00
C TRP A 677 -48.82 -5.74 -6.13
N SER A 678 -48.02 -5.25 -7.06
CA SER A 678 -47.43 -6.05 -8.14
C SER A 678 -46.02 -5.57 -8.49
N LEU A 679 -45.11 -6.51 -8.75
CA LEU A 679 -43.73 -6.24 -9.16
C LEU A 679 -43.50 -6.70 -10.61
N SER A 680 -42.73 -5.93 -11.38
CA SER A 680 -42.26 -6.30 -12.72
C SER A 680 -40.85 -5.75 -12.93
N GLY A 681 -39.82 -6.59 -12.79
CA GLY A 681 -38.42 -6.12 -12.70
C GLY A 681 -38.19 -5.36 -11.38
N ASP A 682 -37.48 -4.24 -11.42
CA ASP A 682 -37.17 -3.43 -10.23
C ASP A 682 -38.28 -2.43 -9.84
N VAL A 683 -39.48 -2.57 -10.43
CA VAL A 683 -40.59 -1.61 -10.28
C VAL A 683 -41.72 -2.17 -9.41
N VAL A 684 -41.84 -1.67 -8.19
CA VAL A 684 -42.94 -1.99 -7.27
C VAL A 684 -44.14 -1.09 -7.57
N THR A 685 -45.29 -1.69 -7.87
CA THR A 685 -46.54 -0.97 -8.16
C THR A 685 -47.57 -1.21 -7.06
N PHE A 686 -48.15 -0.15 -6.50
CA PHE A 686 -49.28 -0.21 -5.58
C PHE A 686 -50.54 0.36 -6.21
N GLY A 687 -51.60 -0.42 -6.30
CA GLY A 687 -52.92 0.04 -6.75
C GLY A 687 -53.94 -0.03 -5.63
N ASN A 688 -54.59 1.09 -5.31
CA ASN A 688 -55.79 1.11 -4.47
C ASN A 688 -56.93 1.88 -5.18
N ASN A 689 -58.07 2.07 -4.49
CA ASN A 689 -59.25 2.74 -5.06
C ASN A 689 -59.03 4.22 -5.44
N ASN A 690 -57.88 4.82 -5.04
CA ASN A 690 -57.52 6.22 -5.29
C ASN A 690 -56.45 6.40 -6.37
N GLY A 691 -55.86 5.32 -6.90
CA GLY A 691 -54.89 5.37 -7.98
C GLY A 691 -53.79 4.31 -7.91
N THR A 692 -52.91 4.32 -8.92
CA THR A 692 -51.77 3.40 -9.04
C THR A 692 -50.46 4.19 -8.91
N TYR A 693 -49.56 3.72 -8.05
CA TYR A 693 -48.26 4.34 -7.75
C TYR A 693 -47.12 3.37 -8.10
N GLN A 694 -46.01 3.86 -8.65
CA GLN A 694 -44.86 3.05 -9.05
C GLN A 694 -43.58 3.55 -8.37
N VAL A 695 -42.73 2.63 -7.90
CA VAL A 695 -41.42 2.92 -7.28
C VAL A 695 -40.36 2.05 -7.95
N ILE A 696 -39.26 2.64 -8.41
CA ILE A 696 -38.12 1.92 -9.03
C ILE A 696 -37.02 1.74 -7.97
N ALA A 697 -36.52 0.52 -7.82
CA ALA A 697 -35.48 0.16 -6.86
C ALA A 697 -34.10 0.06 -7.53
N ASP A 698 -33.64 1.12 -8.18
CA ASP A 698 -32.19 1.35 -8.26
C ASP A 698 -31.87 2.82 -8.49
N GLY A 699 -30.80 3.29 -7.85
CA GLY A 699 -30.50 4.71 -7.72
C GLY A 699 -30.06 5.35 -9.05
N GLU A 700 -31.01 5.81 -9.87
CA GLU A 700 -30.82 6.95 -10.78
C GLU A 700 -32.14 7.70 -11.00
N TYR A 701 -31.99 8.99 -11.34
CA TYR A 701 -33.02 10.03 -11.51
C TYR A 701 -34.39 9.58 -12.07
N LEU A 702 -35.47 10.06 -11.45
CA LEU A 702 -36.79 10.12 -12.10
C LEU A 702 -36.81 11.26 -13.14
N LYS A 703 -37.21 10.94 -14.36
CA LYS A 703 -37.56 11.91 -15.42
C LYS A 703 -38.88 12.60 -15.08
N ASP A 704 -38.92 13.91 -15.23
CA ASP A 704 -40.04 14.81 -14.90
C ASP A 704 -41.45 14.25 -15.22
N LEU A 705 -42.29 14.13 -14.19
CA LEU A 705 -43.75 14.24 -14.33
C LEU A 705 -44.18 15.63 -13.84
N PRO A 706 -45.14 16.29 -14.52
CA PRO A 706 -45.45 17.67 -14.23
C PRO A 706 -46.28 17.80 -12.96
N GLY A 707 -45.68 18.44 -11.95
CA GLY A 707 -46.35 19.06 -10.81
C GLY A 707 -46.62 18.13 -9.63
N GLU A 708 -45.60 17.86 -8.81
CA GLU A 708 -45.50 18.07 -7.35
C GLU A 708 -44.06 17.68 -6.91
N SER A 709 -43.56 18.25 -5.81
CA SER A 709 -42.13 18.24 -5.39
C SER A 709 -41.46 16.85 -5.30
N PRO A 710 -40.12 16.76 -5.51
CA PRO A 710 -39.41 15.48 -5.54
C PRO A 710 -39.34 14.79 -4.16
N TYR A 711 -39.57 13.48 -4.15
CA TYR A 711 -39.49 12.60 -2.98
C TYR A 711 -38.11 11.92 -2.91
N PHE A 712 -37.53 11.81 -1.72
CA PHE A 712 -36.24 11.13 -1.49
C PHE A 712 -36.45 9.76 -0.84
N VAL A 713 -35.72 8.74 -1.29
CA VAL A 713 -35.63 7.40 -0.66
C VAL A 713 -34.17 7.15 -0.31
N TYR A 714 -33.87 6.77 0.93
CA TYR A 714 -32.53 6.39 1.37
C TYR A 714 -32.48 4.90 1.72
N LYS A 715 -31.51 4.17 1.17
CA LYS A 715 -31.12 2.83 1.62
C LYS A 715 -30.10 3.00 2.75
N ARG A 716 -30.46 2.65 4.00
CA ARG A 716 -29.52 2.66 5.12
C ARG A 716 -28.93 1.26 5.30
N HIS A 717 -27.67 1.08 4.92
CA HIS A 717 -26.86 0.01 5.53
C HIS A 717 -26.47 0.49 6.93
N THR A 718 -26.74 -0.32 7.95
CA THR A 718 -26.07 -0.17 9.24
C THR A 718 -24.81 -1.04 9.18
N PRO A 719 -23.62 -0.53 9.54
CA PRO A 719 -22.45 -1.39 9.68
C PRO A 719 -22.76 -2.45 10.73
N LEU A 720 -22.77 -3.71 10.32
CA LEU A 720 -22.76 -4.83 11.25
C LEU A 720 -21.38 -4.84 11.92
N ASP A 721 -21.32 -4.83 13.26
CA ASP A 721 -20.07 -5.09 13.98
C ASP A 721 -19.67 -6.56 13.74
N ILE A 722 -18.99 -6.85 12.64
CA ILE A 722 -18.50 -8.20 12.33
C ILE A 722 -17.19 -8.42 13.10
N THR A 723 -17.23 -9.35 14.05
CA THR A 723 -16.04 -9.94 14.66
C THR A 723 -15.68 -11.23 13.92
N VAL A 724 -14.41 -11.38 13.54
CA VAL A 724 -13.87 -12.60 12.92
C VAL A 724 -12.94 -13.35 13.87
N SER A 725 -12.68 -14.63 13.61
CA SER A 725 -11.89 -15.51 14.48
C SER A 725 -10.76 -16.22 13.74
N VAL A 726 -9.57 -16.28 14.34
CA VAL A 726 -8.47 -17.19 13.97
C VAL A 726 -8.47 -18.36 14.96
N SER A 727 -8.81 -19.55 14.47
CA SER A 727 -8.80 -20.79 15.24
C SER A 727 -7.50 -21.57 15.05
N PHE A 728 -7.08 -22.32 16.07
CA PHE A 728 -5.79 -23.01 16.10
C PHE A 728 -5.98 -24.52 16.27
N ASP A 729 -5.72 -25.30 15.22
CA ASP A 729 -5.66 -26.76 15.32
C ASP A 729 -4.23 -27.19 15.68
N SER A 730 -4.04 -27.52 16.96
CA SER A 730 -2.74 -27.91 17.53
C SER A 730 -2.24 -29.28 17.08
N ARG A 731 -2.99 -30.04 16.28
CA ARG A 731 -2.53 -31.31 15.64
C ARG A 731 -1.89 -32.29 16.63
N GLY A 732 -2.52 -32.48 17.78
CA GLY A 732 -2.05 -33.36 18.85
C GLY A 732 -1.06 -32.73 19.84
N GLY A 733 -0.80 -31.42 19.75
CA GLY A 733 -0.17 -30.64 20.82
C GLY A 733 -1.17 -30.01 21.78
N THR A 734 -0.68 -29.28 22.78
CA THR A 734 -1.53 -28.57 23.76
C THR A 734 -2.53 -27.63 23.08
N PRO A 735 -3.79 -27.55 23.54
CA PRO A 735 -4.81 -26.68 22.95
C PRO A 735 -4.41 -25.19 22.96
N VAL A 736 -4.82 -24.46 21.94
CA VAL A 736 -4.63 -23.00 21.82
C VAL A 736 -6.00 -22.36 21.57
N ASN A 737 -6.36 -21.36 22.37
CA ASN A 737 -7.65 -20.70 22.26
C ASN A 737 -7.74 -19.85 20.98
N PRO A 738 -8.89 -19.81 20.29
CA PRO A 738 -9.11 -18.91 19.16
C PRO A 738 -8.94 -17.44 19.56
N ILE A 739 -8.44 -16.62 18.64
CA ILE A 739 -8.34 -15.17 18.80
C ILE A 739 -9.46 -14.52 17.96
N THR A 740 -10.24 -13.64 18.57
CA THR A 740 -11.33 -12.91 17.92
C THR A 740 -11.05 -11.41 17.89
N GLY A 741 -11.36 -10.76 16.78
CA GLY A 741 -11.14 -9.32 16.60
C GLY A 741 -11.90 -8.78 15.39
N LYS A 742 -11.85 -7.45 15.18
CA LYS A 742 -12.42 -6.85 13.96
C LYS A 742 -11.43 -7.05 12.79
N PRO A 743 -11.90 -7.27 11.55
CA PRO A 743 -11.04 -7.26 10.37
C PRO A 743 -10.06 -6.08 10.35
N GLY A 744 -8.80 -6.33 9.98
CA GLY A 744 -7.76 -5.31 9.86
C GLY A 744 -7.12 -4.84 11.18
N THR A 745 -7.62 -5.26 12.35
CA THR A 745 -6.98 -4.94 13.64
C THR A 745 -5.71 -5.77 13.88
N SER A 746 -4.75 -5.27 14.66
CA SER A 746 -3.49 -6.01 14.90
C SER A 746 -3.71 -7.38 15.55
N LEU A 747 -3.01 -8.40 15.05
CA LEU A 747 -3.07 -9.79 15.50
C LEU A 747 -1.66 -10.30 15.86
N ALA A 748 -1.43 -10.56 17.14
CA ALA A 748 -0.20 -11.17 17.64
C ALA A 748 -0.24 -12.70 17.60
N ALA A 749 0.92 -13.32 17.43
CA ALA A 749 1.06 -14.78 17.48
C ALA A 749 0.73 -15.34 18.89
N PRO A 750 0.00 -16.47 19.01
CA PRO A 750 -0.22 -17.10 20.30
C PRO A 750 1.06 -17.78 20.79
N THR A 751 1.10 -18.12 22.08
CA THR A 751 2.16 -18.98 22.62
C THR A 751 2.17 -20.33 21.88
N ALA A 752 3.36 -20.76 21.46
CA ALA A 752 3.52 -22.02 20.74
C ALA A 752 3.00 -23.21 21.58
N PRO A 753 2.21 -24.12 20.97
CA PRO A 753 1.78 -25.34 21.64
C PRO A 753 2.98 -26.28 21.87
N THR A 754 2.82 -27.27 22.74
CA THR A 754 3.83 -28.32 22.99
C THR A 754 3.26 -29.71 22.70
N ARG A 755 4.09 -30.65 22.20
CA ARG A 755 3.73 -32.06 21.96
C ARG A 755 4.91 -32.96 22.33
N ASP A 756 4.69 -33.93 23.22
CA ASP A 756 5.75 -34.82 23.70
C ASP A 756 6.38 -35.64 22.57
N GLY A 757 7.70 -35.58 22.45
CA GLY A 757 8.47 -36.28 21.40
C GLY A 757 8.52 -35.56 20.05
N TYR A 758 7.95 -34.35 19.94
CA TYR A 758 7.91 -33.56 18.71
C TYR A 758 8.33 -32.11 18.97
N ARG A 759 8.97 -31.47 17.97
CA ARG A 759 9.25 -30.03 17.96
C ARG A 759 8.18 -29.27 17.18
N PHE A 760 7.74 -28.12 17.68
CA PHE A 760 6.80 -27.24 16.99
C PHE A 760 7.48 -26.56 15.78
N GLY A 761 6.89 -26.74 14.60
CA GLY A 761 7.42 -26.28 13.31
C GLY A 761 6.73 -25.03 12.75
N GLY A 762 5.77 -24.43 13.48
CA GLY A 762 5.02 -23.25 13.06
C GLY A 762 3.54 -23.52 12.76
N TRP A 763 2.80 -22.44 12.53
CA TRP A 763 1.40 -22.46 12.13
C TRP A 763 1.29 -22.32 10.61
N TYR A 764 0.49 -23.16 9.96
CA TYR A 764 0.34 -23.18 8.51
C TYR A 764 -1.12 -22.97 8.12
N LYS A 765 -1.35 -22.39 6.93
CA LYS A 765 -2.70 -22.09 6.42
C LYS A 765 -3.49 -23.36 6.06
N SER A 766 -2.81 -24.46 5.83
CA SER A 766 -3.36 -25.69 5.29
C SER A 766 -2.70 -26.93 5.94
N THR A 767 -3.32 -28.09 5.72
CA THR A 767 -2.93 -29.33 6.38
C THR A 767 -1.71 -30.04 5.79
N ASP A 768 -1.35 -29.68 4.57
CA ASP A 768 -0.18 -30.12 3.81
C ASP A 768 1.12 -29.38 4.22
N PHE A 769 1.00 -28.32 5.02
CA PHE A 769 2.10 -27.48 5.50
C PHE A 769 2.92 -26.81 4.37
N SER A 770 2.28 -26.51 3.24
CA SER A 770 2.90 -25.83 2.10
C SER A 770 3.08 -24.33 2.33
N ILE A 771 2.15 -23.69 3.05
CA ILE A 771 2.15 -22.22 3.26
C ILE A 771 2.16 -21.88 4.75
N LEU A 772 3.23 -21.24 5.21
CA LEU A 772 3.38 -20.73 6.57
C LEU A 772 2.41 -19.57 6.82
N TYR A 773 1.74 -19.57 7.98
CA TYR A 773 0.89 -18.46 8.40
C TYR A 773 1.70 -17.42 9.16
N SER A 774 1.72 -16.18 8.65
CA SER A 774 2.35 -15.03 9.29
C SER A 774 1.31 -14.22 10.07
N PHE A 775 1.67 -13.79 11.29
CA PHE A 775 0.81 -12.97 12.14
C PHE A 775 1.08 -11.49 11.89
N GLY A 776 0.04 -10.67 11.85
CA GLY A 776 0.14 -9.22 11.64
C GLY A 776 -1.19 -8.51 11.89
N SER A 777 -2.19 -8.78 11.04
CA SER A 777 -3.54 -8.21 11.14
C SER A 777 -4.62 -9.30 11.12
N MET A 778 -5.76 -9.02 11.75
CA MET A 778 -6.94 -9.88 11.77
C MET A 778 -7.50 -10.02 10.35
N PRO A 779 -7.78 -11.25 9.90
CA PRO A 779 -8.33 -11.50 8.56
C PRO A 779 -9.75 -10.91 8.40
N ASN A 780 -10.22 -10.81 7.16
CA ASN A 780 -11.59 -10.33 6.87
C ASN A 780 -12.68 -11.39 7.06
N ARG A 781 -12.32 -12.63 7.41
CA ARG A 781 -13.24 -13.73 7.73
C ARG A 781 -12.64 -14.69 8.74
N ASN A 782 -13.45 -15.61 9.25
CA ASN A 782 -12.98 -16.67 10.13
C ASN A 782 -12.01 -17.61 9.39
N ILE A 783 -10.87 -17.94 10.01
CA ILE A 783 -9.89 -18.89 9.46
C ILE A 783 -9.43 -19.89 10.53
N THR A 784 -8.86 -21.00 10.10
CA THR A 784 -8.18 -21.97 10.98
C THR A 784 -6.75 -22.19 10.50
N VAL A 785 -5.80 -22.24 11.43
CA VAL A 785 -4.37 -22.51 11.15
C VAL A 785 -3.90 -23.77 11.89
N TYR A 786 -2.90 -24.44 11.32
CA TYR A 786 -2.53 -25.81 11.68
C TYR A 786 -1.09 -25.93 12.18
N ALA A 787 -0.89 -26.59 13.32
CA ALA A 787 0.43 -26.82 13.90
C ALA A 787 1.21 -27.90 13.15
N LYS A 788 2.42 -27.58 12.67
CA LYS A 788 3.36 -28.59 12.13
C LYS A 788 4.21 -29.16 13.26
N TRP A 789 4.37 -30.49 13.28
CA TRP A 789 5.18 -31.21 14.28
C TRP A 789 6.28 -32.02 13.63
N ILE A 790 7.48 -31.97 14.20
CA ILE A 790 8.67 -32.65 13.70
C ILE A 790 9.12 -33.68 14.75
N GLU A 791 9.17 -34.97 14.40
CA GLU A 791 9.56 -36.08 15.30
C GLU A 791 11.02 -35.96 15.76
N ALA A 792 11.25 -36.11 17.06
CA ALA A 792 12.58 -35.95 17.66
C ALA A 792 13.53 -37.16 17.45
N SER A 793 13.15 -38.20 16.69
CA SER A 793 13.81 -39.52 16.71
C SER A 793 14.41 -40.04 15.38
N ALA A 794 14.62 -39.21 14.35
CA ALA A 794 15.38 -39.62 13.16
C ALA A 794 16.65 -38.77 13.02
N SER A 795 17.79 -39.32 13.46
CA SER A 795 19.11 -38.68 13.36
C SER A 795 20.04 -39.44 12.40
N GLN A 796 20.44 -38.79 11.32
CA GLN A 796 21.83 -38.84 10.83
C GLN A 796 22.24 -37.41 10.51
N ASN A 797 23.34 -36.94 11.10
CA ASN A 797 23.98 -35.69 10.71
C ASN A 797 24.70 -35.92 9.37
N VAL A 798 24.56 -34.98 8.45
CA VAL A 798 25.28 -34.89 7.17
C VAL A 798 26.35 -33.80 7.29
N LYS A 799 27.53 -34.04 6.72
CA LYS A 799 28.64 -33.08 6.72
C LYS A 799 28.64 -32.21 5.47
N LEU A 800 28.71 -30.89 5.65
CA LEU A 800 29.09 -29.95 4.61
C LEU A 800 30.60 -29.66 4.72
N ILE A 801 31.34 -29.95 3.65
CA ILE A 801 32.80 -29.88 3.58
C ILE A 801 33.22 -28.77 2.62
N TYR A 802 33.84 -27.71 3.14
CA TYR A 802 34.23 -26.53 2.36
C TYR A 802 35.68 -26.62 1.89
N ALA A 803 35.94 -26.43 0.59
CA ALA A 803 37.29 -26.46 0.00
C ALA A 803 37.56 -25.23 -0.88
N PHE A 804 38.69 -24.55 -0.66
CA PHE A 804 39.08 -23.38 -1.45
C PHE A 804 39.78 -23.79 -2.75
N HIS A 805 39.32 -23.30 -3.90
CA HIS A 805 40.01 -23.49 -5.16
C HIS A 805 40.76 -22.20 -5.54
N SER A 806 42.10 -22.24 -5.49
CA SER A 806 42.96 -21.16 -6.02
C SER A 806 44.04 -21.73 -6.95
N ASN A 807 44.24 -21.10 -8.11
CA ASN A 807 45.25 -21.48 -9.11
C ASN A 807 46.71 -21.21 -8.69
N TYR A 808 46.96 -20.84 -7.44
CA TYR A 808 48.29 -20.54 -6.91
C TYR A 808 48.47 -21.17 -5.54
N SER A 809 49.72 -21.56 -5.23
CA SER A 809 50.17 -22.46 -4.15
C SER A 809 49.76 -22.06 -2.72
N TYR A 810 48.46 -22.09 -2.45
CA TYR A 810 47.86 -22.00 -1.13
C TYR A 810 47.24 -23.37 -0.80
N ASN A 811 47.56 -23.92 0.37
CA ASN A 811 46.95 -25.16 0.83
C ASN A 811 45.48 -24.87 1.21
N PRO A 812 44.48 -25.53 0.61
CA PRO A 812 43.10 -25.28 0.98
C PRO A 812 42.85 -25.68 2.44
N SER A 813 42.29 -24.76 3.23
CA SER A 813 41.77 -25.08 4.56
C SER A 813 40.41 -25.75 4.39
N ILE A 814 40.24 -26.93 4.98
CA ILE A 814 38.97 -27.65 4.95
C ILE A 814 38.19 -27.32 6.22
N TYR A 815 36.94 -26.90 6.07
CA TYR A 815 36.01 -26.70 7.18
C TYR A 815 34.87 -27.71 7.08
N GLU A 816 34.53 -28.35 8.20
CA GLU A 816 33.45 -29.34 8.29
C GLU A 816 32.38 -28.83 9.25
N PHE A 817 31.12 -28.90 8.81
CA PHE A 817 29.96 -28.54 9.62
C PHE A 817 28.93 -29.65 9.54
N GLU A 818 28.32 -29.99 10.67
CA GLU A 818 27.29 -31.03 10.77
C GLU A 818 25.90 -30.40 10.75
N TYR A 819 25.04 -30.87 9.83
CA TYR A 819 23.65 -30.43 9.68
C TYR A 819 22.73 -31.63 9.53
N TYR A 820 21.41 -31.43 9.72
CA TYR A 820 20.44 -32.50 9.51
C TYR A 820 19.87 -32.46 8.08
N PRO A 821 19.70 -33.61 7.40
CA PRO A 821 19.03 -33.67 6.10
C PRO A 821 17.65 -33.02 6.13
N GLY A 822 17.32 -32.24 5.09
CA GLY A 822 16.04 -31.57 4.94
C GLY A 822 15.90 -30.25 5.73
N GLU A 823 16.89 -29.87 6.53
CA GLU A 823 16.99 -28.49 7.02
C GLU A 823 17.16 -27.53 5.84
N ALA A 824 16.64 -26.31 5.96
CA ALA A 824 16.94 -25.25 4.99
C ALA A 824 18.46 -25.17 4.84
N PHE A 825 18.94 -25.20 3.60
CA PHE A 825 20.38 -25.23 3.38
C PHE A 825 20.98 -23.96 4.01
N PRO A 826 22.02 -24.09 4.85
CA PRO A 826 22.47 -23.02 5.73
C PRO A 826 23.28 -21.97 4.96
N TYR A 827 22.63 -21.24 4.06
CA TYR A 827 23.23 -20.14 3.30
C TYR A 827 23.78 -19.04 4.22
N ALA A 828 23.24 -18.87 5.42
CA ALA A 828 23.79 -17.95 6.43
C ALA A 828 25.20 -18.35 6.92
N HIS A 829 25.57 -19.63 6.82
CA HIS A 829 26.95 -20.09 7.06
C HIS A 829 27.88 -19.88 5.86
N LEU A 830 27.34 -19.41 4.73
CA LEU A 830 28.07 -18.95 3.55
C LEU A 830 28.39 -17.44 3.61
N ASP A 831 27.89 -16.69 4.59
CA ASP A 831 28.09 -15.23 4.70
C ASP A 831 29.33 -14.81 5.52
N TYR A 832 30.40 -15.61 5.49
CA TYR A 832 31.60 -15.33 6.28
C TYR A 832 32.73 -14.69 5.46
N TRP A 833 32.75 -13.35 5.48
CA TRP A 833 33.89 -12.50 5.09
C TRP A 833 35.22 -12.85 5.79
N THR A 834 35.19 -13.67 6.86
CA THR A 834 36.36 -14.07 7.66
C THR A 834 37.29 -15.09 6.98
N PHE A 835 36.89 -15.69 5.85
CA PHE A 835 37.71 -16.71 5.18
C PHE A 835 38.23 -16.33 3.78
N ILE A 836 37.82 -15.17 3.24
CA ILE A 836 38.34 -14.67 1.97
C ILE A 836 39.67 -13.95 2.26
N PRO A 837 40.82 -14.45 1.75
CA PRO A 837 42.08 -13.75 1.93
C PRO A 837 42.01 -12.35 1.32
N SER A 838 42.56 -11.35 2.01
CA SER A 838 42.71 -10.00 1.45
C SER A 838 43.41 -10.08 0.09
N GLY A 839 42.82 -9.47 -0.94
CA GLY A 839 43.34 -9.55 -2.30
C GLY A 839 42.53 -10.41 -3.27
N TYR A 840 41.41 -11.03 -2.87
CA TYR A 840 40.60 -11.88 -3.73
C TYR A 840 39.09 -11.51 -3.76
N PHE A 841 38.45 -11.67 -4.92
CA PHE A 841 36.99 -11.67 -5.13
C PHE A 841 36.42 -13.08 -4.96
N PHE A 842 35.27 -13.16 -4.28
CA PHE A 842 34.44 -14.36 -4.26
C PHE A 842 33.59 -14.43 -5.54
N LEU A 843 33.63 -15.57 -6.23
CA LEU A 843 32.93 -15.78 -7.50
C LEU A 843 31.77 -16.79 -7.41
N GLY A 844 31.52 -17.37 -6.24
CA GLY A 844 30.44 -18.32 -6.02
C GLY A 844 30.87 -19.62 -5.32
N TYR A 845 29.84 -20.38 -4.93
CA TYR A 845 29.94 -21.73 -4.38
C TYR A 845 29.64 -22.75 -5.48
N PHE A 846 30.37 -23.86 -5.49
CA PHE A 846 30.29 -24.88 -6.52
C PHE A 846 30.28 -26.28 -5.91
N THR A 847 29.66 -27.24 -6.57
CA THR A 847 29.61 -28.65 -6.10
C THR A 847 30.77 -29.50 -6.63
N ASP A 848 31.58 -28.96 -7.53
CA ASP A 848 32.72 -29.66 -8.14
C ASP A 848 34.04 -28.90 -7.99
N SER A 849 35.14 -29.66 -7.94
CA SER A 849 36.47 -29.12 -7.69
C SER A 849 37.05 -28.26 -8.80
N ALA A 850 36.45 -28.24 -10.00
CA ALA A 850 36.83 -27.34 -11.09
C ALA A 850 36.01 -26.03 -11.08
N CYS A 851 35.08 -25.89 -10.14
CA CYS A 851 34.18 -24.75 -9.99
C CYS A 851 33.43 -24.40 -11.29
N THR A 852 32.71 -25.41 -11.82
CA THR A 852 31.93 -25.33 -13.06
C THR A 852 30.43 -25.53 -12.86
N ALA A 853 30.01 -26.23 -11.81
CA ALA A 853 28.63 -26.46 -11.41
C ALA A 853 28.30 -25.66 -10.14
N PRO A 854 27.47 -24.61 -10.22
CA PRO A 854 27.12 -23.78 -9.07
C PRO A 854 26.30 -24.57 -8.03
N LEU A 855 26.41 -24.18 -6.76
CA LEU A 855 25.64 -24.77 -5.66
C LEU A 855 24.18 -24.32 -5.70
N THR A 856 23.23 -25.26 -5.75
CA THR A 856 21.78 -24.97 -5.91
C THR A 856 20.89 -25.80 -4.96
N TYR A 857 21.30 -26.02 -3.72
CA TYR A 857 20.52 -26.83 -2.77
C TYR A 857 19.62 -25.94 -1.90
N ASP A 858 18.31 -26.12 -1.95
CA ASP A 858 17.39 -25.39 -1.05
C ASP A 858 17.32 -26.02 0.35
N VAL A 859 17.64 -27.32 0.45
CA VAL A 859 17.72 -28.08 1.69
C VAL A 859 18.99 -28.92 1.75
N VAL A 860 19.49 -29.19 2.97
CA VAL A 860 20.64 -30.08 3.18
C VAL A 860 20.29 -31.48 2.65
N PRO A 861 21.04 -32.03 1.68
CA PRO A 861 20.75 -33.34 1.14
C PRO A 861 21.12 -34.45 2.13
N ASP A 862 20.69 -35.67 1.85
CA ASP A 862 20.82 -36.85 2.71
C ASP A 862 22.21 -37.54 2.66
N HIS A 863 23.22 -36.83 2.17
CA HIS A 863 24.59 -37.32 2.00
C HIS A 863 25.59 -36.17 2.12
N ASP A 864 26.83 -36.47 2.53
CA ASP A 864 27.89 -35.46 2.68
C ASP A 864 28.12 -34.68 1.37
N VAL A 865 28.18 -33.35 1.48
CA VAL A 865 28.32 -32.44 0.34
C VAL A 865 29.68 -31.75 0.41
N TYR A 866 30.41 -31.78 -0.71
CA TYR A 866 31.61 -30.96 -0.90
C TYR A 866 31.24 -29.66 -1.60
N ILE A 867 31.58 -28.54 -0.98
CA ILE A 867 31.32 -27.18 -1.46
C ILE A 867 32.67 -26.52 -1.77
N TYR A 868 32.88 -26.19 -3.03
CA TYR A 868 34.09 -25.55 -3.53
C TYR A 868 33.87 -24.05 -3.68
N ILE A 869 34.78 -23.26 -3.12
CA ILE A 869 34.73 -21.80 -3.16
C ILE A 869 35.68 -21.31 -4.25
N LYS A 870 35.14 -20.59 -5.23
CA LYS A 870 35.96 -20.00 -6.31
C LYS A 870 36.36 -18.57 -5.95
N LEU A 871 37.66 -18.30 -5.94
CA LEU A 871 38.22 -16.98 -5.69
C LEU A 871 39.04 -16.48 -6.88
N GLN A 872 39.00 -15.17 -7.15
CA GLN A 872 39.83 -14.50 -8.17
C GLN A 872 40.67 -13.39 -7.57
N LEU A 873 41.96 -13.29 -7.90
CA LEU A 873 42.84 -12.23 -7.40
C LEU A 873 42.37 -10.85 -7.93
N MET A 874 42.29 -9.86 -7.05
CA MET A 874 41.95 -8.47 -7.40
C MET A 874 43.07 -7.84 -8.24
N THR A 875 42.71 -7.13 -9.31
CA THR A 875 43.66 -6.33 -10.09
C THR A 875 43.63 -4.85 -9.66
N GLU A 876 44.67 -4.07 -9.98
CA GLU A 876 44.74 -2.64 -9.64
C GLU A 876 43.53 -1.81 -10.15
N ASN A 877 42.91 -2.24 -11.25
CA ASN A 877 41.71 -1.58 -11.79
C ASN A 877 40.45 -1.86 -10.97
N ASP A 878 40.37 -3.01 -10.29
CA ASP A 878 39.20 -3.37 -9.48
C ASP A 878 39.16 -2.62 -8.14
N MET A 879 40.32 -2.19 -7.64
CA MET A 879 40.43 -1.36 -6.44
C MET A 879 39.91 0.07 -6.64
N LEU A 880 40.02 0.61 -7.87
CA LEU A 880 39.49 1.93 -8.24
C LEU A 880 37.96 1.94 -8.37
N GLY A 881 37.34 0.81 -8.74
CA GLY A 881 35.89 0.68 -8.84
C GLY A 881 35.15 0.66 -7.49
N ARG A 882 35.85 0.33 -6.39
CA ARG A 882 35.25 0.28 -5.04
C ARG A 882 35.13 1.62 -4.33
N TYR A 883 35.84 2.66 -4.78
CA TYR A 883 35.64 4.01 -4.24
C TYR A 883 34.30 4.64 -4.65
N TYR A 884 33.57 4.02 -5.60
CA TYR A 884 32.30 4.52 -6.13
C TYR A 884 31.07 3.68 -5.78
N LYS A 885 31.21 2.52 -5.11
CA LYS A 885 30.10 1.54 -4.99
C LYS A 885 29.71 1.06 -3.60
N ASN A 886 30.39 1.47 -2.53
CA ASN A 886 30.12 0.95 -1.17
C ASN A 886 29.78 2.05 -0.14
N GLU A 887 28.83 2.94 -0.44
CA GLU A 887 28.11 3.69 0.61
C GLU A 887 26.79 3.03 1.04
N GLU A 888 26.41 1.90 0.43
CA GLU A 888 25.21 1.15 0.82
C GLU A 888 25.55 0.04 1.83
N LYS A 889 25.07 0.23 3.07
CA LYS A 889 24.99 -0.75 4.18
C LYS A 889 26.29 -1.03 4.96
N LEU A 890 26.57 -0.21 5.97
CA LEU A 890 27.11 -0.66 7.27
C LEU A 890 26.95 0.43 8.37
N PHE A 891 25.87 0.26 9.14
CA PHE A 891 25.60 0.61 10.55
C PHE A 891 26.17 1.85 11.25
N SER A 892 25.26 2.41 12.05
CA SER A 892 25.43 3.35 13.16
C SER A 892 26.49 2.94 14.19
N TYR A 893 27.12 3.96 14.78
CA TYR A 893 28.13 3.95 15.86
C TYR A 893 29.52 3.41 15.48
N LEU A 894 30.43 4.29 15.01
CA LEU A 894 31.88 4.26 15.30
C LEU A 894 32.54 5.59 14.85
N ASP A 895 33.49 6.11 15.64
CA ASP A 895 34.23 7.36 15.37
C ASP A 895 35.17 7.19 14.15
N TYR A 896 34.99 8.00 13.09
CA TYR A 896 35.82 7.94 11.87
C TYR A 896 37.09 8.80 11.96
N HIS A 897 38.23 8.27 11.51
CA HIS A 897 39.49 9.00 11.35
C HIS A 897 39.67 9.48 9.90
N TYR A 898 40.06 10.73 9.68
CA TYR A 898 40.22 11.37 8.37
C TYR A 898 41.64 11.88 8.15
N ILE A 899 42.08 11.90 6.89
CA ILE A 899 43.30 12.59 6.44
C ILE A 899 42.91 13.62 5.37
N GLU A 900 43.15 14.90 5.64
CA GLU A 900 42.83 16.02 4.75
C GLU A 900 44.10 16.61 4.15
N PHE A 901 44.21 16.68 2.82
CA PHE A 901 45.32 17.28 2.10
C PHE A 901 44.98 18.71 1.69
N LEU A 902 45.72 19.68 2.22
CA LEU A 902 45.48 21.10 1.99
C LEU A 902 46.38 21.64 0.87
N SER A 903 45.93 22.72 0.23
CA SER A 903 46.74 23.45 -0.75
C SER A 903 47.99 24.03 -0.07
N GLY A 904 49.16 23.73 -0.64
CA GLY A 904 50.47 24.13 -0.07
C GLY A 904 51.36 22.99 0.43
N GLY A 905 51.00 21.72 0.20
CA GLY A 905 51.86 20.58 0.55
C GLY A 905 51.78 20.18 2.02
N VAL A 906 50.64 20.42 2.68
CA VAL A 906 50.38 20.06 4.09
C VAL A 906 49.20 19.09 4.13
N PHE A 907 49.24 18.12 5.04
CA PHE A 907 48.11 17.26 5.35
C PHE A 907 47.83 17.22 6.85
N LYS A 908 46.57 16.99 7.22
CA LYS A 908 46.10 16.89 8.61
C LYS A 908 45.42 15.55 8.82
N VAL A 909 45.66 14.91 9.96
CA VAL A 909 45.01 13.67 10.39
C VAL A 909 44.17 13.99 11.62
N GLY A 910 42.91 13.57 11.61
CA GLY A 910 41.94 13.89 12.66
C GLY A 910 40.86 12.83 12.79
N TYR A 911 39.89 13.05 13.66
CA TYR A 911 38.63 12.31 13.65
C TYR A 911 37.47 13.30 13.71
N LYS A 912 36.29 12.90 13.20
CA LYS A 912 35.05 13.67 13.36
C LYS A 912 34.11 12.93 14.28
N ARG A 913 33.58 13.64 15.27
CA ARG A 913 32.61 13.12 16.21
C ARG A 913 31.39 14.03 16.21
N ASN A 914 30.38 13.67 15.41
CA ASN A 914 29.08 14.34 15.30
C ASN A 914 29.13 15.88 15.11
N ASP A 915 30.25 16.41 14.62
CA ASP A 915 30.49 17.83 14.33
C ASP A 915 31.06 17.93 12.89
N PRO A 916 30.63 18.89 12.05
CA PRO A 916 31.17 19.06 10.70
C PRO A 916 32.68 19.33 10.64
N ASP A 917 33.31 19.86 11.69
CA ASP A 917 34.72 20.25 11.68
C ASP A 917 35.68 19.13 12.11
N LEU A 918 36.83 19.00 11.42
CA LEU A 918 37.84 17.97 11.69
C LEU A 918 38.68 18.28 12.94
N ILE A 919 38.63 17.43 13.97
CA ILE A 919 39.50 17.55 15.15
C ILE A 919 40.88 16.99 14.80
N VAL A 920 41.85 17.87 14.59
CA VAL A 920 43.21 17.52 14.14
C VAL A 920 44.03 16.92 15.28
N VAL A 921 44.51 15.69 15.09
CA VAL A 921 45.42 15.00 16.01
C VAL A 921 46.88 15.01 15.53
N SER A 922 47.14 15.22 14.24
CA SER A 922 48.50 15.35 13.69
C SER A 922 48.52 16.13 12.37
N GLU A 923 49.63 16.77 12.02
CA GLU A 923 49.86 17.41 10.72
C GLU A 923 51.24 17.06 10.16
N GLY A 924 51.37 17.04 8.83
CA GLY A 924 52.62 16.72 8.14
C GLY A 924 52.70 17.35 6.75
N THR A 925 53.83 17.20 6.08
CA THR A 925 54.03 17.77 4.73
C THR A 925 54.09 16.69 3.66
N TRP A 926 53.64 17.01 2.46
CA TRP A 926 53.68 16.12 1.31
C TRP A 926 54.27 16.80 0.07
N THR A 927 54.90 16.00 -0.78
CA THR A 927 55.34 16.38 -2.13
C THR A 927 54.74 15.41 -3.14
N SER A 928 54.57 15.81 -4.40
CA SER A 928 54.10 14.89 -5.44
C SER A 928 55.09 14.70 -6.57
N ARG A 929 55.12 13.48 -7.13
CA ARG A 929 55.87 13.14 -8.33
C ARG A 929 55.00 12.30 -9.26
N THR A 930 55.16 12.48 -10.57
CA THR A 930 54.43 11.67 -11.55
C THR A 930 55.26 10.48 -12.00
N VAL A 931 54.74 9.26 -11.84
CA VAL A 931 55.35 8.02 -12.33
C VAL A 931 54.33 7.32 -13.22
N ASN A 932 54.68 7.07 -14.48
CA ASN A 932 53.81 6.42 -15.48
C ASN A 932 52.42 7.06 -15.62
N GLY A 933 52.35 8.40 -15.53
CA GLY A 933 51.08 9.14 -15.63
C GLY A 933 50.26 9.19 -14.33
N ILE A 934 50.71 8.52 -13.27
CA ILE A 934 50.09 8.53 -11.95
C ILE A 934 50.85 9.50 -11.04
N ILE A 935 50.13 10.40 -10.35
CA ILE A 935 50.71 11.33 -9.39
C ILE A 935 50.81 10.61 -8.02
N VAL A 936 52.03 10.44 -7.52
CA VAL A 936 52.37 9.81 -6.25
C VAL A 936 52.69 10.90 -5.23
N PHE A 937 52.09 10.82 -4.04
CA PHE A 937 52.31 11.78 -2.94
C PHE A 937 53.24 11.17 -1.88
N ASP A 938 54.42 11.75 -1.69
CA ASP A 938 55.39 11.39 -0.65
C ASP A 938 55.18 12.26 0.60
N VAL A 939 54.90 11.64 1.76
CA VAL A 939 54.65 12.31 3.06
C VAL A 939 55.86 12.23 4.00
N ASP A 940 56.11 13.29 4.78
CA ASP A 940 57.21 13.39 5.75
C ASP A 940 56.66 13.76 7.15
N PRO A 941 57.04 13.06 8.25
CA PRO A 941 58.08 12.03 8.35
C PRO A 941 57.67 10.64 7.78
N PRO A 942 58.63 9.84 7.26
CA PRO A 942 58.33 8.63 6.48
C PRO A 942 57.92 7.42 7.33
N SER A 943 57.84 7.59 8.67
CA SER A 943 57.58 6.51 9.61
C SER A 943 56.84 7.02 10.85
N THR A 944 55.52 6.88 10.90
CA THR A 944 54.80 6.85 12.18
C THR A 944 53.80 5.69 12.17
N SER A 945 54.05 4.72 13.03
CA SER A 945 53.09 3.70 13.45
C SER A 945 52.09 4.35 14.41
N PHE A 946 50.81 4.31 14.09
CA PHE A 946 49.73 4.80 14.96
C PHE A 946 49.29 3.69 15.91
N ASN A 947 49.47 3.87 17.22
CA ASN A 947 48.94 2.97 18.25
C ASN A 947 47.56 3.47 18.71
N PHE A 948 46.49 2.71 18.45
CA PHE A 948 45.16 2.97 19.01
C PHE A 948 44.98 2.17 20.31
N THR A 949 44.64 2.86 21.41
CA THR A 949 44.21 2.22 22.66
C THR A 949 42.71 2.49 22.83
N ALA A 950 41.85 1.52 22.53
CA ALA A 950 40.42 1.61 22.84
C ALA A 950 40.20 1.30 24.32
N SER A 951 39.60 2.25 25.06
CA SER A 951 39.11 2.02 26.42
C SER A 951 37.59 1.83 26.35
N PHE A 952 37.09 0.65 26.70
CA PHE A 952 35.65 0.37 26.77
C PHE A 952 35.13 0.65 28.18
N TYR A 953 34.01 1.37 28.31
CA TYR A 953 33.23 1.48 29.54
C TYR A 953 32.24 0.30 29.59
N GLU A 954 32.35 -0.56 30.60
CA GLU A 954 31.34 -1.57 30.94
C GLU A 954 30.22 -0.90 31.75
N ASP A 955 28.97 -0.94 31.25
CA ASP A 955 27.80 -0.82 32.12
C ASP A 955 27.23 -2.21 32.41
N SER A 956 27.20 -2.51 33.70
CA SER A 956 26.83 -3.79 34.30
C SER A 956 25.32 -4.06 34.22
N VAL A 957 24.93 -5.18 33.61
CA VAL A 957 23.70 -5.90 33.97
C VAL A 957 24.08 -7.36 34.26
N SER A 958 23.87 -7.74 35.51
CA SER A 958 24.13 -9.07 36.06
C SER A 958 23.12 -10.10 35.54
N CYS A 959 23.61 -11.21 34.99
CA CYS A 959 22.88 -12.48 34.95
C CYS A 959 23.72 -13.61 35.59
N PRO A 960 23.10 -14.59 36.27
CA PRO A 960 23.77 -15.49 37.20
C PRO A 960 24.47 -16.66 36.50
N ASN A 961 25.68 -16.93 36.99
CA ASN A 961 26.50 -18.13 36.84
C ASN A 961 25.78 -19.42 36.39
N TYR A 962 26.25 -19.99 35.28
CA TYR A 962 26.47 -21.43 35.15
C TYR A 962 27.80 -21.71 34.41
N GLY A 963 28.80 -22.18 35.17
CA GLY A 963 29.61 -23.36 34.85
C GLY A 963 30.47 -23.40 33.58
N SER A 964 31.71 -22.92 33.74
CA SER A 964 32.97 -23.59 33.33
C SER A 964 33.23 -23.95 31.87
N GLY A 965 34.24 -23.28 31.29
CA GLY A 965 35.31 -23.97 30.55
C GLY A 965 35.64 -23.40 29.17
N GLY A 966 36.50 -22.38 29.10
CA GLY A 966 37.10 -21.95 27.83
C GLY A 966 37.92 -20.66 27.95
N THR A 967 39.21 -20.79 28.23
CA THR A 967 40.21 -19.70 28.18
C THR A 967 40.56 -19.40 26.73
N TRP A 968 40.38 -18.17 26.25
CA TRP A 968 40.87 -17.74 24.93
C TRP A 968 42.14 -16.89 25.07
N TYR A 969 43.19 -17.30 24.36
CA TYR A 969 44.44 -16.56 24.22
C TYR A 969 44.26 -15.40 23.23
N LYS A 970 44.81 -14.24 23.57
CA LYS A 970 44.97 -13.10 22.68
C LYS A 970 46.48 -12.93 22.42
N GLU A 971 46.93 -13.22 21.21
CA GLU A 971 48.19 -12.68 20.71
C GLU A 971 48.03 -12.08 19.31
N PRO A 972 48.78 -10.98 19.02
CA PRO A 972 48.62 -10.16 17.83
C PRO A 972 49.50 -10.68 16.69
N PHE A 973 49.06 -10.51 15.45
CA PHE A 973 49.97 -10.57 14.30
C PHE A 973 49.84 -9.33 13.43
N ILE A 974 50.95 -8.59 13.38
CA ILE A 974 51.32 -7.56 12.42
C ILE A 974 52.19 -8.24 11.33
N ARG A 975 51.97 -7.89 10.06
CA ARG A 975 52.96 -7.72 8.96
C ARG A 975 52.20 -7.55 7.63
N GLU A 976 52.60 -6.72 6.69
CA GLU A 976 53.69 -5.73 6.55
C GLU A 976 53.18 -4.63 5.60
#